data_AF-A0A9P3A7R6-F1
#
_entry.id   AF-A0A9P3A7R6-F1
#
_cell.length_a   1.000
_cell.length_b   1.000
_cell.length_c   1.000
_cell.angle_alpha   90.00
_cell.angle_beta   90.00
_cell.angle_gamma   90.00
#
_symmetry.space_group_name_H-M   'P 1'
#
loop_
_entity.id
_entity.type
_entity.pdbx_description
1 polymer ?
#
loop_
_entity_poly.entity_id
_entity_poly.type
_entity_poly.pdbx_seq_one_letter_code
_entity_poly.pdbx_strand_id
1 'polypeptide(L)'
;MSVEVNPKTVKLVHQSGAAAEVYLYGAHVTSWKTSDGKERLYMSRLSKLDGSEPIRGGIPIAFPNFGASPSAEDLSLSAHSTVKTTHGFARDSVWTYDPSSTSGGSDSVSAVFSLSGTAIPEPFPRTLSLQYRVNLTADSLTTSLTICNAGNEAFKFKTLYHNYFAVEDSQKVALSGFAAGQGYVDNMKGGSREVWAGGDVPTKVETGKVFQDVPAPLQLGLDDGKSRVTITCEGLSDCVVWNPQEKAGTSVWSDMEKGDGSRFACIEPGYIRDWKVLPAGGQYTATQHLVAERSHDSSKSLDYFKVEVDNVYRNVRDHASNGHPRHHDVLPALSSQQPSGSGGRRYRLESILRRLGLKGLSCGSSAHIDPLAPTSTSTSTESLLRLIRSNVIGEGRRFEGPYGPRHVVYADYTASGRCLGFIEDYIRQEVMPLYANTHSESSLTGRQTLRLREGARRIIHSSLGCTDEDVVIACGSGSTAAINRIVDVLGLRGEVTWEGESRSPTDVLEKDRPVVFIGPYEHHSNELPWRESIAQVVPIGADKEGRIDQADLASKLATYASRPLRIGSFSAASNVTGLISDVDGITTLLHRHGALAFWDYAAAGPYLPIDMNPDGDKDSMLRNKDTIFLSPHKFIGGPGTPGLLVAKRHLFKRRVPCNPGGGTIDFVSPTSHHYTSNIVEREEGGTPAIIETIRAGLVFQLKDRVGASNIERLESDFVRRAITRWRKSPQIRILGNLDADRLSIVSFMIRYSGGILHHGFVSTLLNDLFGIQSRGGCSCAGPYGHALLGIGEDDSRKLVDAISAGYKGLSPGWVRLNFNYFISETVFRYLLDAVDFVANHGHAFLPHYRFDMMSGHWTHRRSENNDVRLDALPHAYVRSKPKPKQDCFVMSSGLLAGHIAAAHQLVPAAPSTTSSLTSHDLITITFDNVDPFLVPGDTHCAAARSL
;
A
#
# COMPACT_ATOMS: atom_id res chain seq x y z
N MET A 1 7.21 -4.80 -27.77
CA MET A 1 8.15 -5.57 -26.94
C MET A 1 8.61 -6.77 -27.73
N SER A 2 9.90 -7.04 -27.76
CA SER A 2 10.47 -8.14 -28.55
C SER A 2 11.63 -8.78 -27.79
N VAL A 3 11.86 -10.06 -28.08
CA VAL A 3 13.12 -10.72 -27.80
C VAL A 3 13.78 -11.04 -29.13
N GLU A 4 14.86 -10.32 -29.43
CA GLU A 4 15.68 -10.52 -30.62
C GLU A 4 16.75 -11.57 -30.27
N VAL A 5 16.63 -12.75 -30.87
CA VAL A 5 17.58 -13.84 -30.66
C VAL A 5 18.60 -13.84 -31.78
N ASN A 6 19.85 -13.60 -31.43
CA ASN A 6 21.02 -13.73 -32.30
C ASN A 6 21.81 -14.99 -31.92
N PRO A 7 22.75 -15.46 -32.76
CA PRO A 7 23.53 -16.66 -32.47
C PRO A 7 24.31 -16.62 -31.15
N LYS A 8 24.65 -15.43 -30.65
CA LYS A 8 25.44 -15.23 -29.42
C LYS A 8 24.70 -14.44 -28.33
N THR A 9 23.65 -13.71 -28.69
CA THR A 9 22.98 -12.77 -27.78
C THR A 9 21.47 -12.91 -27.84
N VAL A 10 20.83 -12.56 -26.75
CA VAL A 10 19.39 -12.42 -26.62
C VAL A 10 19.14 -11.00 -26.14
N LYS A 11 18.49 -10.20 -26.98
CA LYS A 11 18.22 -8.80 -26.68
C LYS A 11 16.74 -8.61 -26.40
N LEU A 12 16.44 -8.15 -25.20
CA LEU A 12 15.10 -7.79 -24.74
C LEU A 12 14.86 -6.31 -25.08
N VAL A 13 13.75 -6.00 -25.74
CA VAL A 13 13.37 -4.63 -26.11
C VAL A 13 11.97 -4.34 -25.58
N HIS A 14 11.89 -3.36 -24.67
CA HIS A 14 10.65 -2.85 -24.10
C HIS A 14 9.95 -1.88 -25.05
N GLN A 15 8.64 -1.67 -24.88
CA GLN A 15 7.87 -0.75 -25.74
C GLN A 15 8.22 0.73 -25.54
N SER A 16 8.79 1.07 -24.39
CA SER A 16 9.30 2.41 -24.07
C SER A 16 10.64 2.73 -24.76
N GLY A 17 11.26 1.78 -25.46
CA GLY A 17 12.61 1.91 -26.00
C GLY A 17 13.72 1.44 -25.04
N ALA A 18 13.38 1.10 -23.79
CA ALA A 18 14.31 0.43 -22.88
C ALA A 18 14.76 -0.91 -23.46
N ALA A 19 16.01 -1.30 -23.23
CA ALA A 19 16.57 -2.52 -23.79
C ALA A 19 17.58 -3.16 -22.83
N ALA A 20 17.66 -4.49 -22.85
CA ALA A 20 18.72 -5.24 -22.19
C ALA A 20 19.30 -6.27 -23.17
N GLU A 21 20.60 -6.43 -23.18
CA GLU A 21 21.27 -7.44 -24.01
C GLU A 21 21.97 -8.47 -23.12
N VAL A 22 21.72 -9.75 -23.40
CA VAL A 22 22.28 -10.89 -22.66
C VAL A 22 23.09 -11.76 -23.60
N TYR A 23 24.36 -11.97 -23.31
CA TYR A 23 25.19 -12.95 -24.00
C TYR A 23 24.90 -14.36 -23.50
N LEU A 24 24.79 -15.33 -24.42
CA LEU A 24 24.62 -16.74 -24.05
C LEU A 24 25.83 -17.26 -23.28
N TYR A 25 27.03 -16.76 -23.59
CA TYR A 25 28.21 -16.98 -22.78
C TYR A 25 28.05 -16.26 -21.43
N GLY A 26 27.97 -17.04 -20.36
CA GLY A 26 27.77 -16.60 -18.98
C GLY A 26 26.35 -16.22 -18.58
N ALA A 27 25.37 -16.32 -19.51
CA ALA A 27 24.06 -15.65 -19.38
C ALA A 27 24.22 -14.18 -18.95
N HIS A 28 25.21 -13.51 -19.55
CA HIS A 28 25.81 -12.29 -19.06
C HIS A 28 25.05 -11.07 -19.57
N VAL A 29 24.49 -10.26 -18.68
CA VAL A 29 23.82 -9.01 -19.08
C VAL A 29 24.88 -7.97 -19.41
N THR A 30 25.05 -7.61 -20.67
CA THR A 30 26.10 -6.69 -21.16
C THR A 30 25.61 -5.27 -21.38
N SER A 31 24.30 -5.06 -21.48
CA SER A 31 23.69 -3.73 -21.63
C SER A 31 22.35 -3.68 -20.92
N TRP A 32 22.07 -2.55 -20.27
CA TRP A 32 20.75 -2.19 -19.75
C TRP A 32 20.53 -0.69 -19.95
N LYS A 33 19.69 -0.37 -20.94
CA LYS A 33 19.24 0.98 -21.22
C LYS A 33 17.81 1.16 -20.73
N THR A 34 17.58 2.23 -19.98
CA THR A 34 16.23 2.61 -19.54
C THR A 34 15.50 3.44 -20.59
N SER A 35 14.25 3.81 -20.31
CA SER A 35 13.39 4.56 -21.24
C SER A 35 13.95 5.93 -21.65
N ASP A 36 14.87 6.50 -20.88
CA ASP A 36 15.62 7.72 -21.18
C ASP A 36 16.81 7.50 -22.14
N GLY A 37 17.03 6.26 -22.60
CA GLY A 37 18.11 5.87 -23.51
C GLY A 37 19.49 5.81 -22.88
N LYS A 38 19.64 6.09 -21.58
CA LYS A 38 20.93 6.04 -20.88
C LYS A 38 21.32 4.61 -20.55
N GLU A 39 22.58 4.26 -20.81
CA GLU A 39 23.19 3.00 -20.41
C GLU A 39 23.48 3.01 -18.91
N ARG A 40 23.06 1.95 -18.20
CA ARG A 40 23.22 1.80 -16.75
C ARG A 40 24.36 0.87 -16.38
N LEU A 41 24.84 0.06 -17.31
CA LEU A 41 25.92 -0.88 -17.08
C LEU A 41 27.20 -0.43 -17.76
N TYR A 42 28.31 -0.55 -17.04
CA TYR A 42 29.63 -0.33 -17.60
C TYR A 42 30.14 -1.61 -18.26
N MET A 43 30.73 -1.48 -19.45
CA MET A 43 31.43 -2.53 -20.17
C MET A 43 32.83 -2.06 -20.55
N SER A 44 33.84 -2.88 -20.26
CA SER A 44 35.19 -2.63 -20.78
C SER A 44 35.21 -2.86 -22.28
N ARG A 45 35.77 -1.91 -23.04
CA ARG A 45 35.94 -2.06 -24.50
C ARG A 45 36.98 -3.12 -24.88
N LEU A 46 37.83 -3.54 -23.93
CA LEU A 46 38.81 -4.61 -24.13
C LEU A 46 38.21 -6.01 -23.91
N SER A 47 36.96 -6.11 -23.44
CA SER A 47 36.29 -7.40 -23.23
C SER A 47 36.13 -8.15 -24.54
N LYS A 48 36.58 -9.41 -24.57
CA LYS A 48 36.27 -10.30 -25.69
C LYS A 48 34.86 -10.86 -25.55
N LEU A 49 34.07 -10.71 -26.61
CA LEU A 49 32.67 -11.17 -26.70
C LEU A 49 32.55 -12.45 -27.55
N ASP A 50 33.66 -13.16 -27.75
CA ASP A 50 33.74 -14.37 -28.55
C ASP A 50 33.58 -15.67 -27.74
N GLY A 51 33.54 -15.57 -26.40
CA GLY A 51 33.46 -16.69 -25.48
C GLY A 51 34.80 -17.33 -25.13
N SER A 52 35.93 -16.70 -25.51
CA SER A 52 37.27 -17.19 -25.18
C SER A 52 37.71 -16.89 -23.74
N GLU A 53 37.14 -15.87 -23.12
CA GLU A 53 37.41 -15.45 -21.74
C GLU A 53 36.19 -14.78 -21.11
N PRO A 54 36.13 -14.67 -19.77
CA PRO A 54 35.00 -14.04 -19.09
C PRO A 54 34.85 -12.57 -19.47
N ILE A 55 33.61 -12.14 -19.71
CA ILE A 55 33.30 -10.77 -20.14
C ILE A 55 33.52 -9.80 -18.97
N ARG A 56 34.19 -8.66 -19.22
CA ARG A 56 34.46 -7.63 -18.21
C ARG A 56 33.47 -6.47 -18.27
N GLY A 57 32.67 -6.33 -17.21
CA GLY A 57 31.59 -5.36 -17.12
C GLY A 57 30.22 -6.03 -17.06
N GLY A 58 29.13 -5.27 -17.09
CA GLY A 58 27.76 -5.81 -17.10
C GLY A 58 27.36 -6.47 -15.77
N ILE A 59 26.63 -7.59 -15.86
CA ILE A 59 26.20 -8.42 -14.71
C ILE A 59 26.67 -9.88 -14.92
N PRO A 60 27.95 -10.21 -14.64
CA PRO A 60 28.41 -11.57 -14.53
C PRO A 60 27.78 -12.29 -13.32
N ILE A 61 27.56 -13.60 -13.46
CA ILE A 61 27.08 -14.47 -12.37
C ILE A 61 28.27 -15.23 -11.77
N ALA A 62 28.59 -14.96 -10.51
CA ALA A 62 29.55 -15.78 -9.77
C ALA A 62 28.82 -16.97 -9.12
N PHE A 63 29.11 -18.19 -9.58
CA PHE A 63 28.58 -19.43 -9.01
C PHE A 63 29.40 -20.64 -9.49
N PRO A 64 29.76 -21.60 -8.61
CA PRO A 64 29.34 -21.75 -7.21
C PRO A 64 30.33 -21.16 -6.20
N ASN A 65 31.25 -20.30 -6.65
CA ASN A 65 32.24 -19.69 -5.77
C ASN A 65 32.45 -18.20 -6.09
N PHE A 66 32.81 -17.44 -5.07
CA PHE A 66 33.34 -16.09 -5.19
C PHE A 66 34.43 -15.89 -4.13
N GLY A 67 35.63 -15.49 -4.57
CA GLY A 67 36.81 -15.30 -3.70
C GLY A 67 37.87 -16.38 -3.88
N ALA A 68 38.62 -16.70 -2.83
CA ALA A 68 39.73 -17.67 -2.90
C ALA A 68 39.32 -19.01 -3.53
N SER A 69 40.27 -19.69 -4.18
CA SER A 69 40.01 -21.01 -4.77
C SER A 69 39.55 -21.97 -3.65
N PRO A 70 38.39 -22.60 -3.80
CA PRO A 70 37.81 -23.43 -2.75
C PRO A 70 38.47 -24.81 -2.74
N SER A 71 38.44 -25.47 -1.58
CA SER A 71 38.79 -26.89 -1.52
C SER A 71 37.69 -27.76 -2.16
N ALA A 72 38.00 -29.02 -2.48
CA ALA A 72 36.97 -29.95 -2.95
C ALA A 72 35.86 -30.16 -1.90
N GLU A 73 36.22 -30.15 -0.61
CA GLU A 73 35.28 -30.30 0.51
C GLU A 73 34.31 -29.13 0.63
N ASP A 74 34.80 -27.92 0.36
CA ASP A 74 34.01 -26.69 0.39
C ASP A 74 32.85 -26.69 -0.60
N LEU A 75 33.02 -27.35 -1.76
CA LEU A 75 32.02 -27.44 -2.83
C LEU A 75 31.28 -28.79 -2.85
N SER A 76 31.52 -29.66 -1.86
CA SER A 76 30.93 -31.02 -1.82
C SER A 76 31.26 -31.83 -3.08
N LEU A 77 32.53 -31.77 -3.50
CA LEU A 77 33.08 -32.48 -4.66
C LEU A 77 33.98 -33.63 -4.21
N SER A 78 34.33 -34.54 -5.13
CA SER A 78 35.22 -35.65 -4.82
C SER A 78 36.60 -35.14 -4.35
N ALA A 79 37.18 -35.77 -3.34
CA ALA A 79 38.43 -35.34 -2.70
C ALA A 79 39.67 -35.27 -3.64
N HIS A 80 39.56 -35.80 -4.85
CA HIS A 80 40.63 -35.82 -5.86
C HIS A 80 40.47 -34.71 -6.92
N SER A 81 39.44 -33.87 -6.79
CA SER A 81 39.13 -32.81 -7.74
C SER A 81 39.87 -31.51 -7.40
N THR A 82 40.64 -30.97 -8.36
CA THR A 82 41.27 -29.65 -8.23
C THR A 82 40.38 -28.61 -8.88
N VAL A 83 39.81 -27.71 -8.09
CA VAL A 83 38.92 -26.64 -8.57
C VAL A 83 39.62 -25.29 -8.46
N LYS A 84 40.08 -24.77 -9.59
CA LYS A 84 40.66 -23.42 -9.69
C LYS A 84 39.65 -22.46 -10.28
N THR A 85 38.69 -22.01 -9.48
CA THR A 85 37.81 -20.91 -9.90
C THR A 85 37.48 -19.94 -8.77
N THR A 86 37.86 -18.69 -8.99
CA THR A 86 37.62 -17.55 -8.09
C THR A 86 36.21 -16.99 -8.22
N HIS A 87 35.52 -17.26 -9.33
CA HIS A 87 34.19 -16.72 -9.64
C HIS A 87 33.21 -17.80 -10.09
N GLY A 88 33.56 -19.08 -9.89
CA GLY A 88 32.77 -20.20 -10.34
C GLY A 88 32.79 -20.41 -11.86
N PHE A 89 31.96 -21.32 -12.35
CA PHE A 89 31.88 -21.67 -13.77
C PHE A 89 30.71 -21.02 -14.50
N ALA A 90 29.72 -20.48 -13.77
CA ALA A 90 28.48 -19.96 -14.35
C ALA A 90 28.74 -18.90 -15.43
N ARG A 91 29.60 -17.92 -15.17
CA ARG A 91 29.98 -16.89 -16.14
C ARG A 91 30.87 -17.38 -17.29
N ASP A 92 31.50 -18.54 -17.14
CA ASP A 92 32.46 -19.12 -18.09
C ASP A 92 31.79 -20.18 -19.01
N SER A 93 30.50 -20.44 -18.79
CA SER A 93 29.73 -21.49 -19.48
C SER A 93 28.82 -20.90 -20.55
N VAL A 94 28.51 -21.66 -21.60
CA VAL A 94 27.46 -21.27 -22.57
C VAL A 94 26.12 -21.75 -22.05
N TRP A 95 25.20 -20.81 -21.82
CA TRP A 95 23.85 -21.07 -21.36
C TRP A 95 22.91 -21.29 -22.54
N THR A 96 21.88 -22.10 -22.31
CA THR A 96 20.81 -22.30 -23.28
C THR A 96 19.69 -21.29 -22.99
N TYR A 97 19.36 -20.47 -23.98
CA TYR A 97 18.16 -19.65 -23.93
C TYR A 97 16.92 -20.54 -24.13
N ASP A 98 15.92 -20.37 -23.27
CA ASP A 98 14.64 -21.04 -23.39
C ASP A 98 13.60 -20.09 -24.02
N PRO A 99 13.27 -20.25 -25.33
CA PRO A 99 12.30 -19.42 -26.01
C PRO A 99 10.85 -19.67 -25.55
N SER A 100 10.59 -20.78 -24.86
CA SER A 100 9.24 -21.14 -24.41
C SER A 100 8.83 -20.44 -23.11
N SER A 101 9.80 -19.92 -22.36
CA SER A 101 9.60 -19.19 -21.10
C SER A 101 9.73 -17.68 -21.25
N THR A 102 9.79 -17.19 -22.49
CA THR A 102 9.57 -15.78 -22.82
C THR A 102 8.13 -15.40 -22.50
N SER A 103 7.94 -14.69 -21.40
CA SER A 103 6.64 -14.11 -21.05
C SER A 103 6.73 -12.59 -21.16
N GLY A 104 5.87 -12.03 -22.01
CA GLY A 104 5.55 -10.61 -22.02
C GLY A 104 4.28 -10.39 -21.20
N GLY A 105 4.39 -10.33 -19.87
CA GLY A 105 3.29 -9.87 -19.03
C GLY A 105 3.19 -8.35 -19.09
N SER A 106 2.08 -7.75 -18.62
CA SER A 106 1.91 -6.30 -18.34
C SER A 106 2.83 -5.30 -19.06
N ASP A 107 4.02 -5.21 -18.54
CA ASP A 107 4.91 -4.16 -18.98
C ASP A 107 6.34 -4.58 -18.73
N SER A 108 6.59 -5.81 -19.14
CA SER A 108 7.92 -6.37 -19.04
C SER A 108 8.20 -7.36 -20.17
N VAL A 109 9.48 -7.54 -20.44
CA VAL A 109 10.00 -8.57 -21.33
C VAL A 109 10.91 -9.44 -20.50
N SER A 110 10.65 -10.74 -20.49
CA SER A 110 11.49 -11.72 -19.80
C SER A 110 12.23 -12.64 -20.77
N ALA A 111 13.47 -12.96 -20.43
CA ALA A 111 14.25 -14.03 -21.04
C ALA A 111 14.75 -14.97 -19.94
N VAL A 112 14.72 -16.27 -20.20
CA VAL A 112 15.20 -17.29 -19.27
C VAL A 112 16.32 -18.07 -19.93
N PHE A 113 17.37 -18.29 -19.16
CA PHE A 113 18.55 -19.04 -19.54
C PHE A 113 18.70 -20.20 -18.59
N SER A 114 19.09 -21.36 -19.10
CA SER A 114 19.34 -22.55 -18.29
C SER A 114 20.74 -23.09 -18.51
N LEU A 115 21.34 -23.59 -17.43
CA LEU A 115 22.58 -24.33 -17.44
C LEU A 115 22.36 -25.63 -16.67
N SER A 116 22.47 -26.78 -17.33
CA SER A 116 22.18 -28.09 -16.74
C SER A 116 22.86 -29.22 -17.51
N GLY A 117 22.90 -30.42 -16.90
CA GLY A 117 23.40 -31.62 -17.57
C GLY A 117 24.87 -31.48 -17.99
N THR A 118 25.16 -31.72 -19.27
CA THR A 118 26.53 -31.65 -19.82
C THR A 118 27.11 -30.24 -19.90
N ALA A 119 26.28 -29.20 -19.72
CA ALA A 119 26.75 -27.82 -19.69
C ALA A 119 27.33 -27.42 -18.32
N ILE A 120 27.10 -28.24 -17.29
CA ILE A 120 27.81 -28.14 -16.01
C ILE A 120 29.19 -28.81 -16.20
N PRO A 121 30.30 -28.07 -16.07
CA PRO A 121 31.62 -28.64 -16.29
C PRO A 121 32.01 -29.62 -15.18
N GLU A 122 32.84 -30.61 -15.52
CA GLU A 122 33.53 -31.41 -14.51
C GLU A 122 34.44 -30.48 -13.67
N PRO A 123 34.61 -30.72 -12.36
CA PRO A 123 34.12 -31.87 -11.56
C PRO A 123 32.73 -31.67 -10.92
N PHE A 124 31.95 -30.66 -11.32
CA PHE A 124 30.70 -30.31 -10.64
C PHE A 124 29.57 -31.31 -10.93
N PRO A 125 28.65 -31.56 -9.97
CA PRO A 125 27.58 -32.53 -10.17
C PRO A 125 26.63 -32.11 -11.29
N ARG A 126 26.48 -32.96 -12.32
CA ARG A 126 25.54 -32.72 -13.43
C ARG A 126 24.05 -32.79 -13.02
N THR A 127 23.79 -33.17 -11.76
CA THR A 127 22.49 -33.09 -11.10
C THR A 127 22.13 -31.67 -10.67
N LEU A 128 23.08 -30.73 -10.70
CA LEU A 128 22.80 -29.31 -10.54
C LEU A 128 22.17 -28.76 -11.81
N SER A 129 21.18 -27.90 -11.64
CA SER A 129 20.67 -27.06 -12.71
C SER A 129 20.49 -25.63 -12.22
N LEU A 130 20.85 -24.68 -13.09
CA LEU A 130 20.67 -23.27 -12.87
C LEU A 130 19.65 -22.75 -13.88
N GLN A 131 18.78 -21.89 -13.41
CA GLN A 131 17.88 -21.09 -14.24
C GLN A 131 18.09 -19.63 -13.90
N TYR A 132 18.41 -18.83 -14.90
CA TYR A 132 18.61 -17.40 -14.77
C TYR A 132 17.54 -16.66 -15.57
N ARG A 133 16.73 -15.86 -14.89
CA ARG A 133 15.68 -15.05 -15.51
C ARG A 133 16.10 -13.59 -15.49
N VAL A 134 16.01 -12.94 -16.64
CA VAL A 134 16.18 -11.50 -16.82
C VAL A 134 14.84 -10.92 -17.22
N ASN A 135 14.30 -10.01 -16.42
CA ASN A 135 13.03 -9.32 -16.67
C ASN A 135 13.27 -7.81 -16.77
N LEU A 136 12.95 -7.24 -17.90
CA LEU A 136 13.14 -5.83 -18.24
C LEU A 136 11.81 -5.09 -18.25
N THR A 137 11.73 -3.93 -17.59
CA THR A 137 10.63 -2.97 -17.72
C THR A 137 11.13 -1.65 -18.34
N ALA A 138 10.30 -0.61 -18.37
CA ALA A 138 10.72 0.70 -18.85
C ALA A 138 11.92 1.30 -18.10
N ASP A 139 11.94 1.16 -16.77
CA ASP A 139 12.93 1.84 -15.91
C ASP A 139 13.66 0.87 -14.96
N SER A 140 13.32 -0.43 -14.96
CA SER A 140 13.90 -1.45 -14.07
C SER A 140 14.43 -2.70 -14.80
N LEU A 141 15.39 -3.37 -14.17
CA LEU A 141 15.91 -4.68 -14.54
C LEU A 141 15.87 -5.59 -13.32
N THR A 142 15.11 -6.68 -13.40
CA THR A 142 15.10 -7.73 -12.39
C THR A 142 15.84 -8.94 -12.90
N THR A 143 16.78 -9.45 -12.11
CA THR A 143 17.52 -10.67 -12.44
C THR A 143 17.38 -11.67 -11.31
N SER A 144 17.00 -12.91 -11.63
CA SER A 144 16.76 -13.97 -10.65
C SER A 144 17.49 -15.25 -11.03
N LEU A 145 18.36 -15.73 -10.15
CA LEU A 145 19.12 -16.97 -10.28
C LEU A 145 18.51 -18.02 -9.37
N THR A 146 18.01 -19.08 -9.98
CA THR A 146 17.47 -20.25 -9.30
C THR A 146 18.43 -21.42 -9.47
N ILE A 147 18.87 -22.00 -8.36
CA ILE A 147 19.78 -23.14 -8.30
C ILE A 147 19.00 -24.33 -7.75
N CYS A 148 18.97 -25.42 -8.50
CA CYS A 148 18.31 -26.66 -8.13
C CYS A 148 19.35 -27.77 -7.97
N ASN A 149 19.22 -28.55 -6.90
CA ASN A 149 20.03 -29.74 -6.68
C ASN A 149 19.15 -30.99 -6.79
N ALA A 150 19.11 -31.61 -7.98
CA ALA A 150 18.39 -32.87 -8.20
C ALA A 150 19.21 -34.11 -7.76
N GLY A 151 20.36 -33.91 -7.10
CA GLY A 151 21.20 -34.97 -6.60
C GLY A 151 20.67 -35.58 -5.31
N ASN A 152 21.34 -36.63 -4.85
CA ASN A 152 21.08 -37.33 -3.59
C ASN A 152 21.94 -36.83 -2.42
N GLU A 153 22.90 -35.95 -2.68
CA GLU A 153 23.78 -35.34 -1.68
C GLU A 153 23.57 -33.82 -1.61
N ALA A 154 23.90 -33.21 -0.48
CA ALA A 154 23.85 -31.75 -0.35
C ALA A 154 25.01 -31.11 -1.14
N PHE A 155 24.75 -29.94 -1.73
CA PHE A 155 25.75 -29.17 -2.47
C PHE A 155 26.01 -27.83 -1.78
N LYS A 156 27.28 -27.49 -1.60
CA LYS A 156 27.69 -26.22 -1.00
C LYS A 156 28.06 -25.22 -2.08
N PHE A 157 27.62 -23.98 -1.92
CA PHE A 157 27.92 -22.93 -2.88
C PHE A 157 28.00 -21.55 -2.23
N LYS A 158 28.65 -20.63 -2.95
CA LYS A 158 28.53 -19.18 -2.82
C LYS A 158 27.98 -18.63 -4.12
N THR A 159 27.26 -17.53 -4.06
CA THR A 159 26.78 -16.87 -5.27
C THR A 159 26.72 -15.38 -5.11
N LEU A 160 26.93 -14.66 -6.21
CA LEU A 160 26.95 -13.21 -6.23
C LEU A 160 26.66 -12.68 -7.63
N TYR A 161 25.91 -11.57 -7.68
CA TYR A 161 25.77 -10.75 -8.89
C TYR A 161 26.88 -9.74 -8.95
N HIS A 162 27.70 -9.80 -9.98
CA HIS A 162 28.95 -9.03 -10.06
C HIS A 162 28.73 -7.68 -10.77
N ASN A 163 27.75 -6.88 -10.34
CA ASN A 163 27.26 -5.75 -11.13
C ASN A 163 28.30 -4.64 -11.31
N TYR A 164 28.49 -4.21 -12.56
CA TYR A 164 29.27 -3.03 -12.94
C TYR A 164 28.32 -1.90 -13.36
N PHE A 165 28.01 -0.98 -12.46
CA PHE A 165 27.15 0.16 -12.77
C PHE A 165 27.95 1.25 -13.47
N ALA A 166 27.46 1.74 -14.61
CA ALA A 166 28.01 2.92 -15.25
C ALA A 166 27.68 4.17 -14.43
N VAL A 167 28.68 5.00 -14.19
CA VAL A 167 28.54 6.30 -13.53
C VAL A 167 29.26 7.36 -14.35
N GLU A 168 28.77 8.59 -14.33
CA GLU A 168 29.43 9.67 -15.07
C GLU A 168 30.76 10.07 -14.44
N ASP A 169 30.84 10.03 -13.11
CA ASP A 169 32.03 10.39 -12.33
C ASP A 169 32.04 9.63 -11.00
N SER A 170 32.89 8.63 -10.87
CA SER A 170 33.00 7.80 -9.67
C SER A 170 33.51 8.57 -8.44
N GLN A 171 33.98 9.82 -8.61
CA GLN A 171 34.31 10.72 -7.52
C GLN A 171 33.08 11.33 -6.84
N LYS A 172 31.93 11.35 -7.54
CA LYS A 172 30.65 11.90 -7.06
C LYS A 172 29.68 10.84 -6.55
N VAL A 173 30.08 9.58 -6.63
CA VAL A 173 29.26 8.45 -6.21
C VAL A 173 29.08 8.45 -4.70
N ALA A 174 27.81 8.44 -4.29
CA ALA A 174 27.31 8.20 -2.95
C ALA A 174 26.58 6.84 -2.96
N LEU A 175 27.18 5.84 -2.31
CA LEU A 175 26.53 4.54 -2.11
C LEU A 175 25.98 4.46 -0.68
N SER A 176 24.65 4.49 -0.59
CA SER A 176 23.88 4.44 0.65
C SER A 176 23.28 3.04 0.89
N GLY A 177 22.85 2.76 2.13
CA GLY A 177 22.14 1.53 2.50
C GLY A 177 22.83 0.66 3.56
N PHE A 178 24.04 1.02 3.99
CA PHE A 178 24.72 0.36 5.10
C PHE A 178 24.57 1.17 6.39
N ALA A 179 24.01 0.54 7.44
CA ALA A 179 23.84 1.19 8.72
C ALA A 179 25.18 1.44 9.44
N ALA A 180 25.24 2.47 10.28
CA ALA A 180 26.32 2.60 11.24
C ALA A 180 26.35 1.36 12.15
N GLY A 181 27.53 0.80 12.38
CA GLY A 181 27.68 -0.48 13.07
C GLY A 181 27.74 -1.72 12.16
N GLN A 182 27.48 -1.59 10.85
CA GLN A 182 27.56 -2.72 9.92
C GLN A 182 29.00 -3.27 9.84
N GLY A 183 29.17 -4.57 10.11
CA GLY A 183 30.46 -5.24 9.95
C GLY A 183 30.85 -5.38 8.48
N TYR A 184 32.11 -5.10 8.16
CA TYR A 184 32.65 -5.30 6.81
C TYR A 184 34.11 -5.76 6.83
N VAL A 185 34.55 -6.41 5.76
CA VAL A 185 35.96 -6.76 5.53
C VAL A 185 36.58 -5.74 4.60
N ASP A 186 37.70 -5.14 4.99
CA ASP A 186 38.42 -4.14 4.20
C ASP A 186 39.62 -4.75 3.48
N ASN A 187 39.47 -5.02 2.18
CA ASN A 187 40.54 -5.58 1.35
C ASN A 187 41.68 -4.57 1.13
N MET A 188 41.42 -3.27 1.30
CA MET A 188 42.47 -2.24 1.23
C MET A 188 43.39 -2.27 2.45
N LYS A 189 42.92 -2.88 3.55
CA LYS A 189 43.69 -3.11 4.77
C LYS A 189 43.95 -4.61 4.99
N GLY A 190 44.28 -5.34 3.92
CA GLY A 190 44.68 -6.73 4.00
C GLY A 190 43.59 -7.70 4.50
N GLY A 191 42.32 -7.36 4.34
CA GLY A 191 41.19 -8.21 4.77
C GLY A 191 40.87 -8.10 6.26
N SER A 192 41.23 -6.99 6.91
CA SER A 192 40.83 -6.74 8.30
C SER A 192 39.31 -6.59 8.44
N ARG A 193 38.78 -7.06 9.57
CA ARG A 193 37.37 -6.87 9.93
C ARG A 193 37.21 -5.53 10.61
N GLU A 194 36.33 -4.72 10.07
CA GLU A 194 36.08 -3.34 10.45
C GLU A 194 34.58 -3.14 10.69
N VAL A 195 34.23 -2.02 11.31
CA VAL A 195 32.84 -1.62 11.55
C VAL A 195 32.56 -0.33 10.81
N TRP A 196 31.46 -0.29 10.07
CA TRP A 196 31.08 0.88 9.30
C TRP A 196 30.65 2.01 10.24
N ALA A 197 31.27 3.18 10.11
CA ALA A 197 30.96 4.34 10.96
C ALA A 197 29.61 5.01 10.60
N GLY A 198 28.98 4.61 9.49
CA GLY A 198 27.80 5.27 8.92
C GLY A 198 28.17 6.24 7.78
N GLY A 199 27.16 6.71 7.06
CA GLY A 199 27.31 7.53 5.86
C GLY A 199 27.54 6.71 4.58
N ASP A 200 27.79 7.40 3.48
CA ASP A 200 27.94 6.79 2.16
C ASP A 200 29.31 6.14 1.98
N VAL A 201 29.35 5.00 1.27
CA VAL A 201 30.61 4.33 0.94
C VAL A 201 31.32 5.13 -0.17
N PRO A 202 32.47 5.74 0.11
CA PRO A 202 33.16 6.56 -0.87
C PRO A 202 33.80 5.67 -1.92
N THR A 203 33.50 5.88 -3.20
CA THR A 203 34.26 5.25 -4.29
C THR A 203 35.33 6.14 -4.87
N LYS A 204 35.49 7.38 -4.39
CA LYS A 204 36.52 8.36 -4.83
C LYS A 204 37.98 7.90 -4.69
N VAL A 205 38.22 6.85 -3.92
CA VAL A 205 39.53 6.19 -3.77
C VAL A 205 39.39 4.72 -4.16
N GLU A 206 40.53 4.06 -4.38
CA GLU A 206 40.52 2.60 -4.57
C GLU A 206 39.79 1.95 -3.39
N THR A 207 38.73 1.22 -3.71
CA THR A 207 37.78 0.69 -2.73
C THR A 207 37.67 -0.81 -2.93
N GLY A 208 37.63 -1.55 -1.82
CA GLY A 208 37.40 -3.00 -1.82
C GLY A 208 36.85 -3.42 -0.46
N LYS A 209 35.54 -3.30 -0.28
CA LYS A 209 34.86 -3.59 1.00
C LYS A 209 33.84 -4.71 0.81
N VAL A 210 33.78 -5.63 1.75
CA VAL A 210 32.79 -6.72 1.76
C VAL A 210 31.90 -6.55 2.99
N PHE A 211 30.70 -6.01 2.80
CA PHE A 211 29.69 -5.93 3.84
C PHE A 211 29.03 -7.29 4.00
N GLN A 212 28.99 -7.81 5.22
CA GLN A 212 28.46 -9.15 5.53
C GLN A 212 27.27 -9.03 6.45
N ASP A 213 26.27 -9.91 6.31
CA ASP A 213 25.06 -9.90 7.15
C ASP A 213 24.32 -8.55 7.15
N VAL A 214 24.12 -7.99 5.97
CA VAL A 214 23.32 -6.79 5.80
C VAL A 214 21.85 -7.14 6.07
N PRO A 215 21.14 -6.39 6.96
CA PRO A 215 19.76 -6.68 7.30
C PRO A 215 18.84 -6.74 6.08
N ALA A 216 17.90 -7.69 6.10
CA ALA A 216 16.92 -7.84 5.03
C ALA A 216 15.73 -6.86 5.18
N PRO A 217 15.17 -6.35 4.07
CA PRO A 217 15.65 -6.52 2.71
C PRO A 217 16.95 -5.72 2.48
N LEU A 218 17.94 -6.34 1.81
CA LEU A 218 19.15 -5.63 1.39
C LEU A 218 18.73 -4.60 0.35
N GLN A 219 18.79 -3.33 0.71
CA GLN A 219 18.40 -2.20 -0.13
C GLN A 219 19.53 -1.16 -0.15
N LEU A 220 20.11 -0.94 -1.33
CA LEU A 220 21.21 0.00 -1.54
C LEU A 220 20.78 1.08 -2.54
N GLY A 221 21.28 2.30 -2.37
CA GLY A 221 21.08 3.40 -3.31
C GLY A 221 22.42 3.90 -3.84
N LEU A 222 22.65 3.74 -5.13
CA LEU A 222 23.84 4.26 -5.84
C LEU A 222 23.46 5.57 -6.54
N ASP A 223 24.00 6.69 -6.09
CA ASP A 223 23.76 8.02 -6.67
C ASP A 223 25.08 8.64 -7.14
N ASP A 224 25.20 9.03 -8.40
CA ASP A 224 26.40 9.72 -8.93
C ASP A 224 26.23 11.25 -9.06
N GLY A 225 25.16 11.79 -8.47
CA GLY A 225 24.75 13.19 -8.54
C GLY A 225 24.01 13.56 -9.83
N LYS A 226 23.91 12.63 -10.78
CA LYS A 226 23.15 12.80 -12.03
C LYS A 226 22.15 11.68 -12.27
N SER A 227 22.39 10.49 -11.75
CA SER A 227 21.53 9.33 -11.89
C SER A 227 21.58 8.54 -10.60
N ARG A 228 20.42 7.95 -10.23
CA ARG A 228 20.33 7.09 -9.07
C ARG A 228 19.81 5.71 -9.45
N VAL A 229 20.43 4.67 -8.92
CA VAL A 229 19.98 3.29 -9.07
C VAL A 229 19.73 2.70 -7.68
N THR A 230 18.48 2.33 -7.43
CA THR A 230 18.10 1.57 -6.23
C THR A 230 18.25 0.07 -6.52
N ILE A 231 18.94 -0.64 -5.62
CA ILE A 231 19.27 -2.06 -5.71
C ILE A 231 18.58 -2.74 -4.52
N THR A 232 17.58 -3.58 -4.78
CA THR A 232 16.90 -4.36 -3.74
C THR A 232 17.12 -5.84 -3.97
N CYS A 233 17.46 -6.61 -2.93
CA CYS A 233 17.79 -8.02 -3.07
C CYS A 233 17.00 -8.91 -2.12
N GLU A 234 16.67 -10.10 -2.63
CA GLU A 234 16.07 -11.21 -1.89
C GLU A 234 16.97 -12.45 -2.02
N GLY A 235 17.15 -13.20 -0.94
CA GLY A 235 18.06 -14.35 -0.94
C GLY A 235 19.54 -13.98 -1.06
N LEU A 236 19.92 -12.75 -0.73
CA LEU A 236 21.31 -12.27 -0.68
C LEU A 236 21.47 -11.43 0.59
N SER A 237 22.56 -11.63 1.32
CA SER A 237 22.78 -11.03 2.65
C SER A 237 24.14 -10.35 2.79
N ASP A 238 24.97 -10.39 1.75
CA ASP A 238 26.28 -9.77 1.71
C ASP A 238 26.35 -8.83 0.50
N CYS A 239 27.26 -7.86 0.51
CA CYS A 239 27.51 -6.99 -0.63
C CYS A 239 28.99 -6.65 -0.74
N VAL A 240 29.60 -6.88 -1.91
CA VAL A 240 30.94 -6.38 -2.22
C VAL A 240 30.81 -5.02 -2.90
N VAL A 241 31.62 -4.06 -2.46
CA VAL A 241 31.74 -2.74 -3.08
C VAL A 241 33.19 -2.52 -3.45
N TRP A 242 33.48 -2.34 -4.73
CA TRP A 242 34.84 -2.03 -5.16
C TRP A 242 34.92 -1.12 -6.38
N ASN A 243 36.06 -0.45 -6.50
CA ASN A 243 36.43 0.38 -7.63
C ASN A 243 37.97 0.49 -7.68
N PRO A 244 38.64 0.19 -8.81
CA PRO A 244 40.09 0.22 -8.91
C PRO A 244 40.68 1.64 -9.13
N GLN A 245 39.83 2.62 -9.41
CA GLN A 245 40.19 4.01 -9.72
C GLN A 245 41.30 4.08 -10.78
N GLU A 246 42.39 4.81 -10.51
CA GLU A 246 43.50 5.01 -11.43
C GLU A 246 44.24 3.71 -11.80
N LYS A 247 44.04 2.61 -11.05
CA LYS A 247 44.64 1.31 -11.36
C LYS A 247 43.94 0.56 -12.50
N ALA A 248 42.80 1.03 -12.99
CA ALA A 248 42.19 0.49 -14.21
C ALA A 248 43.19 0.57 -15.38
N GLY A 249 43.36 -0.54 -16.12
CA GLY A 249 44.31 -0.65 -17.23
C GLY A 249 45.78 -0.90 -16.81
N THR A 250 46.05 -1.16 -15.53
CA THR A 250 47.36 -1.66 -15.08
C THR A 250 47.51 -3.17 -15.35
N SER A 251 48.68 -3.75 -15.07
CA SER A 251 48.91 -5.19 -15.26
C SER A 251 47.96 -6.10 -14.46
N VAL A 252 47.41 -5.60 -13.34
CA VAL A 252 46.41 -6.32 -12.51
C VAL A 252 45.00 -6.21 -13.11
N TRP A 253 44.72 -5.13 -13.85
CA TRP A 253 43.42 -4.80 -14.46
C TRP A 253 43.57 -4.60 -15.97
N SER A 254 44.29 -5.51 -16.62
CA SER A 254 44.72 -5.38 -18.02
C SER A 254 43.58 -5.58 -19.04
N ASP A 255 42.44 -6.08 -18.57
CA ASP A 255 41.18 -6.23 -19.30
C ASP A 255 40.26 -4.99 -19.20
N MET A 256 40.80 -3.85 -18.73
CA MET A 256 40.14 -2.54 -18.69
C MET A 256 40.98 -1.47 -19.41
N GLU A 257 40.35 -0.44 -19.97
CA GLU A 257 41.11 0.69 -20.52
C GLU A 257 41.69 1.54 -19.37
N LYS A 258 42.81 2.21 -19.66
CA LYS A 258 43.42 3.14 -18.69
C LYS A 258 42.44 4.27 -18.38
N GLY A 259 42.12 4.46 -17.10
CA GLY A 259 41.22 5.52 -16.61
C GLY A 259 39.75 5.11 -16.48
N ASP A 260 39.39 3.87 -16.84
CA ASP A 260 38.00 3.40 -16.74
C ASP A 260 37.45 3.37 -15.32
N GLY A 261 38.28 3.33 -14.27
CA GLY A 261 37.83 3.38 -12.88
C GLY A 261 37.03 4.65 -12.52
N SER A 262 37.15 5.71 -13.32
CA SER A 262 36.32 6.92 -13.19
C SER A 262 34.86 6.74 -13.65
N ARG A 263 34.55 5.67 -14.39
CA ARG A 263 33.31 5.51 -15.17
C ARG A 263 32.36 4.43 -14.65
N PHE A 264 32.72 3.76 -13.55
CA PHE A 264 31.86 2.74 -12.95
C PHE A 264 31.98 2.67 -11.43
N ALA A 265 31.04 1.97 -10.82
CA ALA A 265 31.18 1.44 -9.45
C ALA A 265 30.67 0.00 -9.42
N CYS A 266 31.41 -0.91 -8.78
CA CYS A 266 30.96 -2.30 -8.62
C CYS A 266 30.24 -2.49 -7.30
N ILE A 267 28.97 -2.90 -7.39
CA ILE A 267 28.11 -3.15 -6.24
C ILE A 267 27.52 -4.54 -6.42
N GLU A 268 27.93 -5.47 -5.57
CA GLU A 268 27.77 -6.89 -5.84
C GLU A 268 27.07 -7.61 -4.70
N PRO A 269 25.72 -7.64 -4.73
CA PRO A 269 24.93 -8.42 -3.80
C PRO A 269 25.24 -9.92 -3.92
N GLY A 270 25.41 -10.57 -2.78
CA GLY A 270 25.89 -11.94 -2.70
C GLY A 270 25.44 -12.71 -1.45
N TYR A 271 25.70 -14.01 -1.47
CA TYR A 271 25.89 -14.84 -0.29
C TYR A 271 27.29 -15.45 -0.41
N ILE A 272 28.27 -14.82 0.24
CA ILE A 272 29.71 -15.08 0.04
C ILE A 272 30.49 -15.20 1.36
N ARG A 273 29.91 -14.77 2.49
CA ARG A 273 30.56 -14.86 3.81
C ARG A 273 30.90 -16.29 4.22
N ASP A 274 30.06 -17.24 3.83
CA ASP A 274 30.17 -18.66 4.15
C ASP A 274 29.55 -19.52 3.04
N TRP A 275 29.64 -20.84 3.16
CA TRP A 275 29.08 -21.81 2.25
C TRP A 275 27.59 -22.03 2.49
N LYS A 276 26.76 -21.68 1.51
CA LYS A 276 25.35 -22.02 1.51
C LYS A 276 25.19 -23.51 1.25
N VAL A 277 24.52 -24.23 2.14
CA VAL A 277 24.22 -25.65 1.96
C VAL A 277 22.86 -25.81 1.27
N LEU A 278 22.86 -26.37 0.06
CA LEU A 278 21.68 -26.75 -0.69
C LEU A 278 21.40 -28.25 -0.52
N PRO A 279 20.36 -28.66 0.22
CA PRO A 279 20.07 -30.08 0.42
C PRO A 279 19.74 -30.80 -0.89
N ALA A 280 19.84 -32.13 -0.88
CA ALA A 280 19.35 -32.99 -1.95
C ALA A 280 17.85 -32.72 -2.23
N GLY A 281 17.48 -32.56 -3.50
CA GLY A 281 16.15 -32.14 -3.93
C GLY A 281 15.80 -30.67 -3.63
N GLY A 282 16.72 -29.91 -3.05
CA GLY A 282 16.52 -28.52 -2.64
C GLY A 282 16.63 -27.52 -3.80
N GLN A 283 16.07 -26.33 -3.55
CA GLN A 283 16.11 -25.19 -4.46
C GLN A 283 16.48 -23.93 -3.70
N TYR A 284 17.28 -23.05 -4.32
CA TYR A 284 17.62 -21.74 -3.81
C TYR A 284 17.40 -20.69 -4.89
N THR A 285 16.80 -19.56 -4.53
CA THR A 285 16.60 -18.42 -5.43
C THR A 285 17.24 -17.18 -4.84
N ALA A 286 18.08 -16.53 -5.63
CA ALA A 286 18.63 -15.21 -5.37
C ALA A 286 18.05 -14.25 -6.41
N THR A 287 17.52 -13.11 -5.98
CA THR A 287 16.92 -12.11 -6.85
C THR A 287 17.50 -10.73 -6.53
N GLN A 288 17.81 -9.96 -7.57
CA GLN A 288 18.04 -8.53 -7.45
C GLN A 288 17.08 -7.75 -8.35
N HIS A 289 16.56 -6.65 -7.82
CA HIS A 289 15.72 -5.68 -8.50
C HIS A 289 16.50 -4.37 -8.61
N LEU A 290 16.86 -4.00 -9.84
CA LEU A 290 17.59 -2.79 -10.16
C LEU A 290 16.60 -1.77 -10.71
N VAL A 291 16.51 -0.62 -10.08
CA VAL A 291 15.56 0.44 -10.38
C VAL A 291 16.35 1.71 -10.68
N ALA A 292 16.43 2.10 -11.96
CA ALA A 292 17.02 3.40 -12.28
C ALA A 292 15.97 4.48 -12.00
N GLU A 293 16.23 5.31 -11.01
CA GLU A 293 15.50 6.53 -10.78
C GLU A 293 15.91 7.51 -11.89
N ARG A 294 14.92 8.11 -12.55
CA ARG A 294 15.21 9.12 -13.57
C ARG A 294 16.06 10.20 -12.92
N SER A 295 17.06 10.68 -13.66
CA SER A 295 17.83 11.87 -13.29
C SER A 295 16.86 13.02 -13.11
N HIS A 296 16.56 13.30 -11.85
CA HIS A 296 15.78 14.44 -11.46
C HIS A 296 16.78 15.43 -10.94
N ASP A 297 17.03 16.45 -11.75
CA ASP A 297 17.15 17.79 -11.22
C ASP A 297 15.96 18.02 -10.28
N SER A 298 16.10 17.58 -9.01
CA SER A 298 15.22 17.63 -7.82
C SER A 298 13.68 17.75 -7.94
N SER A 299 13.08 17.56 -9.12
CA SER A 299 11.76 18.08 -9.51
C SER A 299 10.78 17.05 -10.04
N LYS A 300 11.12 15.78 -9.95
CA LYS A 300 10.26 14.67 -10.38
C LYS A 300 10.75 13.46 -9.56
N SER A 301 9.86 12.62 -9.05
CA SER A 301 10.18 11.34 -8.37
C SER A 301 8.86 10.64 -8.10
N LEU A 302 8.02 10.54 -9.14
CA LEU A 302 6.66 10.01 -9.03
C LEU A 302 6.27 9.43 -10.38
N ASP A 303 6.95 8.37 -10.81
CA ASP A 303 6.57 7.64 -12.03
C ASP A 303 6.91 6.14 -12.00
N TYR A 304 7.16 5.56 -10.82
CA TYR A 304 7.51 4.13 -10.69
C TYR A 304 6.33 3.15 -10.56
N PHE A 305 5.09 3.63 -10.75
CA PHE A 305 3.87 2.81 -10.57
C PHE A 305 3.07 2.55 -11.85
N LYS A 306 3.50 3.08 -13.01
CA LYS A 306 2.65 3.07 -14.22
C LYS A 306 2.97 1.97 -15.22
N VAL A 307 3.91 1.10 -14.89
CA VAL A 307 4.43 0.13 -15.84
C VAL A 307 3.50 -1.08 -15.94
N GLU A 308 3.23 -1.86 -14.90
CA GLU A 308 2.63 -3.22 -14.97
C GLU A 308 1.23 -3.48 -15.62
N VAL A 309 0.60 -2.56 -16.39
CA VAL A 309 -0.81 -2.66 -16.83
C VAL A 309 -1.06 -2.83 -18.36
N ASP A 310 -0.09 -2.64 -19.27
CA ASP A 310 -0.36 -2.61 -20.74
C ASP A 310 -0.21 -3.88 -21.65
N ASN A 311 0.35 -5.02 -21.24
CA ASN A 311 0.59 -6.26 -22.04
C ASN A 311 -0.41 -7.38 -21.74
N VAL A 312 -1.38 -7.20 -20.84
CA VAL A 312 -2.48 -8.16 -20.67
C VAL A 312 -3.46 -8.02 -21.84
N TYR A 313 -3.37 -6.93 -22.62
CA TYR A 313 -4.29 -6.66 -23.72
C TYR A 313 -3.79 -6.98 -25.13
N ARG A 314 -2.59 -7.56 -25.33
CA ARG A 314 -2.07 -7.83 -26.69
C ARG A 314 -2.18 -9.27 -27.21
N ASN A 315 -2.66 -10.25 -26.41
CA ASN A 315 -2.66 -11.68 -26.81
C ASN A 315 -4.00 -12.28 -27.29
N VAL A 316 -4.98 -11.48 -27.75
CA VAL A 316 -6.25 -12.04 -28.30
C VAL A 316 -6.57 -11.51 -29.70
N ARG A 317 -5.58 -11.29 -30.57
CA ARG A 317 -5.90 -10.91 -31.97
C ARG A 317 -5.26 -11.68 -33.13
N ASP A 318 -4.31 -12.60 -32.91
CA ASP A 318 -3.58 -13.21 -34.04
C ASP A 318 -3.81 -14.72 -34.26
N HIS A 319 -4.99 -15.26 -33.93
CA HIS A 319 -5.38 -16.62 -34.35
C HIS A 319 -6.75 -16.63 -35.04
N ALA A 320 -6.85 -16.05 -36.24
CA ALA A 320 -7.89 -16.41 -37.21
C ALA A 320 -7.55 -15.94 -38.63
N SER A 321 -6.60 -16.60 -39.30
CA SER A 321 -6.52 -16.56 -40.76
C SER A 321 -5.68 -17.71 -41.32
N ASN A 322 -6.32 -18.69 -41.96
CA ASN A 322 -5.83 -19.37 -43.18
C ASN A 322 -6.87 -20.33 -43.82
N GLY A 323 -7.24 -20.04 -45.09
CA GLY A 323 -7.79 -20.94 -46.14
C GLY A 323 -9.22 -21.48 -45.96
N HIS A 324 -10.15 -21.57 -46.95
CA HIS A 324 -10.08 -21.60 -48.42
C HIS A 324 -11.55 -21.53 -49.00
N PRO A 325 -11.85 -21.72 -50.31
CA PRO A 325 -12.26 -20.68 -51.28
C PRO A 325 -13.76 -20.61 -51.70
N ARG A 326 -14.10 -19.47 -52.34
CA ARG A 326 -15.13 -19.15 -53.37
C ARG A 326 -16.48 -19.90 -53.39
N HIS A 327 -17.59 -19.14 -53.36
CA HIS A 327 -18.64 -19.21 -54.40
C HIS A 327 -19.50 -17.92 -54.40
N HIS A 328 -19.87 -17.49 -55.61
CA HIS A 328 -20.75 -16.36 -55.95
C HIS A 328 -22.20 -16.60 -55.52
N ASP A 329 -22.96 -15.55 -55.16
CA ASP A 329 -24.15 -15.08 -55.90
C ASP A 329 -24.91 -13.91 -55.23
N VAL A 330 -25.03 -12.81 -55.98
CA VAL A 330 -26.23 -12.01 -56.36
C VAL A 330 -27.28 -11.58 -55.29
N LEU A 331 -27.24 -10.27 -54.92
CA LEU A 331 -28.31 -9.23 -54.81
C LEU A 331 -29.63 -9.45 -54.00
N PRO A 332 -30.44 -8.40 -53.68
CA PRO A 332 -30.17 -6.96 -53.51
C PRO A 332 -30.76 -6.33 -52.20
N ALA A 333 -30.42 -5.06 -52.03
CA ALA A 333 -30.89 -4.05 -51.09
C ALA A 333 -32.40 -4.04 -50.78
N LEU A 334 -32.74 -3.60 -49.55
CA LEU A 334 -33.92 -2.78 -49.28
C LEU A 334 -33.65 -1.78 -48.16
N SER A 335 -33.94 -0.52 -48.49
CA SER A 335 -33.76 0.70 -47.72
C SER A 335 -34.86 0.92 -46.68
N SER A 336 -34.50 1.68 -45.64
CA SER A 336 -35.28 2.72 -44.98
C SER A 336 -36.80 2.52 -44.80
N GLN A 337 -37.25 2.46 -43.56
CA GLN A 337 -38.38 3.27 -43.08
C GLN A 337 -38.45 3.28 -41.55
N GLN A 338 -38.36 4.47 -40.96
CA GLN A 338 -39.06 4.76 -39.70
C GLN A 338 -40.56 4.87 -40.00
N PRO A 339 -41.43 4.58 -39.01
CA PRO A 339 -42.07 5.72 -38.36
C PRO A 339 -42.26 5.60 -36.84
N SER A 340 -42.46 6.80 -36.29
CA SER A 340 -43.02 7.21 -35.01
C SER A 340 -44.10 6.31 -34.38
N GLY A 341 -44.14 6.29 -33.05
CA GLY A 341 -45.26 5.75 -32.29
C GLY A 341 -45.02 5.66 -30.79
N SER A 342 -45.60 6.61 -30.06
CA SER A 342 -45.79 6.65 -28.60
C SER A 342 -46.33 5.34 -28.02
N GLY A 343 -45.78 4.89 -26.89
CA GLY A 343 -46.39 3.81 -26.09
C GLY A 343 -45.48 3.27 -25.01
N GLY A 344 -45.57 3.82 -23.80
CA GLY A 344 -44.91 3.27 -22.62
C GLY A 344 -45.37 1.84 -22.34
N ARG A 345 -44.42 0.93 -22.06
CA ARG A 345 -44.70 -0.37 -21.44
C ARG A 345 -43.71 -0.65 -20.32
N ARG A 346 -44.22 -0.51 -19.09
CA ARG A 346 -43.73 -1.15 -17.87
C ARG A 346 -43.58 -2.65 -18.14
N TYR A 347 -42.36 -3.19 -18.07
CA TYR A 347 -42.16 -4.62 -17.94
C TYR A 347 -42.19 -5.00 -16.45
N ARG A 348 -43.20 -5.80 -16.08
CA ARG A 348 -43.50 -6.30 -14.74
C ARG A 348 -42.37 -7.18 -14.20
N LEU A 349 -41.93 -6.86 -12.99
CA LEU A 349 -41.04 -7.63 -12.11
C LEU A 349 -41.63 -9.00 -11.67
N GLU A 350 -42.91 -9.27 -11.96
CA GLU A 350 -43.62 -10.49 -11.55
C GLU A 350 -43.19 -11.77 -12.30
N SER A 351 -42.53 -11.67 -13.46
CA SER A 351 -42.05 -12.86 -14.19
C SER A 351 -40.75 -13.43 -13.63
N ILE A 352 -39.98 -12.63 -12.87
CA ILE A 352 -38.72 -13.04 -12.23
C ILE A 352 -39.00 -13.79 -10.92
N LEU A 353 -40.02 -13.37 -10.16
CA LEU A 353 -40.40 -14.02 -8.89
C LEU A 353 -41.02 -15.41 -9.09
N ARG A 354 -41.60 -15.71 -10.26
CA ARG A 354 -42.12 -17.06 -10.59
C ARG A 354 -41.03 -18.10 -10.89
N ARG A 355 -39.80 -17.69 -11.21
CA ARG A 355 -38.67 -18.61 -11.41
C ARG A 355 -37.96 -19.02 -10.12
N LEU A 356 -38.31 -18.42 -8.97
CA LEU A 356 -37.66 -18.66 -7.67
C LEU A 356 -38.41 -19.62 -6.72
N GLY A 357 -39.42 -20.35 -7.21
CA GLY A 357 -39.88 -21.58 -6.53
C GLY A 357 -40.56 -21.43 -5.16
N LEU A 358 -41.01 -20.23 -4.77
CA LEU A 358 -41.75 -20.05 -3.53
C LEU A 358 -43.27 -20.16 -3.79
N LYS A 359 -43.88 -21.27 -3.36
CA LYS A 359 -45.33 -21.47 -3.32
C LYS A 359 -45.81 -21.81 -1.91
N GLY A 360 -46.92 -21.17 -1.53
CA GLY A 360 -47.80 -21.45 -0.38
C GLY A 360 -48.07 -20.16 0.40
N LEU A 361 -49.29 -19.63 0.60
CA LEU A 361 -50.64 -20.15 0.57
C LEU A 361 -51.68 -19.00 0.41
N SER A 362 -52.78 -19.35 -0.27
CA SER A 362 -54.18 -18.84 -0.23
C SER A 362 -54.59 -17.37 -0.43
N CYS A 363 -55.70 -17.27 -1.15
CA CYS A 363 -56.48 -16.13 -1.63
C CYS A 363 -57.41 -15.53 -0.55
N GLY A 364 -57.74 -14.24 -0.66
CA GLY A 364 -58.89 -13.66 0.06
C GLY A 364 -58.99 -12.12 0.08
N SER A 365 -59.73 -11.56 -0.88
CA SER A 365 -60.57 -10.33 -0.87
C SER A 365 -60.07 -8.97 -0.32
N SER A 366 -60.36 -7.96 -1.13
CA SER A 366 -60.25 -6.51 -0.96
C SER A 366 -60.72 -5.89 0.37
N ALA A 367 -59.95 -4.91 0.87
CA ALA A 367 -60.48 -3.65 1.39
C ALA A 367 -59.36 -2.59 1.46
N HIS A 368 -59.63 -1.39 0.97
CA HIS A 368 -58.81 -0.20 1.15
C HIS A 368 -58.62 0.11 2.65
N ILE A 369 -57.37 0.24 3.11
CA ILE A 369 -57.03 0.95 4.34
C ILE A 369 -55.84 1.87 4.03
N ASP A 370 -56.07 3.14 4.31
CA ASP A 370 -55.18 4.29 4.22
C ASP A 370 -54.00 4.17 5.22
N PRO A 371 -52.72 4.25 4.81
CA PRO A 371 -51.61 4.16 5.76
C PRO A 371 -51.02 5.55 6.07
N LEU A 372 -51.78 6.36 6.80
CA LEU A 372 -51.21 7.40 7.67
C LEU A 372 -51.46 7.00 9.13
N ALA A 373 -50.74 5.97 9.57
CA ALA A 373 -50.48 5.69 10.98
C ALA A 373 -49.12 4.97 11.12
N PRO A 374 -48.20 5.43 11.98
CA PRO A 374 -46.82 4.95 12.04
C PRO A 374 -46.68 3.79 13.03
N THR A 375 -46.63 2.54 12.56
CA THR A 375 -46.28 1.38 13.41
C THR A 375 -45.46 0.26 12.73
N SER A 376 -44.86 0.47 11.54
CA SER A 376 -44.12 -0.60 10.84
C SER A 376 -42.63 -0.36 10.51
N THR A 377 -42.05 0.80 10.84
CA THR A 377 -40.65 1.13 10.45
C THR A 377 -39.58 0.51 11.35
N SER A 378 -39.86 0.20 12.63
CA SER A 378 -38.85 -0.33 13.56
C SER A 378 -38.45 -1.79 13.24
N THR A 379 -39.40 -2.61 12.79
CA THR A 379 -39.19 -4.03 12.48
C THR A 379 -38.35 -4.24 11.22
N SER A 380 -38.42 -3.32 10.24
CA SER A 380 -37.63 -3.40 9.00
C SER A 380 -36.16 -3.04 9.20
N THR A 381 -35.86 -1.98 9.96
CA THR A 381 -34.47 -1.58 10.22
C THR A 381 -33.75 -2.61 11.07
N GLU A 382 -34.36 -3.11 12.16
CA GLU A 382 -33.73 -4.15 13.00
C GLU A 382 -33.48 -5.45 12.21
N SER A 383 -34.38 -5.81 11.29
CA SER A 383 -34.17 -6.97 10.41
C SER A 383 -32.99 -6.76 9.46
N LEU A 384 -32.81 -5.54 8.92
CA LEU A 384 -31.66 -5.18 8.10
C LEU A 384 -30.35 -5.18 8.90
N LEU A 385 -30.35 -4.64 10.12
CA LEU A 385 -29.17 -4.67 11.00
C LEU A 385 -28.77 -6.11 11.35
N ARG A 386 -29.75 -6.99 11.61
CA ARG A 386 -29.50 -8.41 11.81
C ARG A 386 -28.91 -9.07 10.57
N LEU A 387 -29.42 -8.73 9.38
CA LEU A 387 -28.88 -9.22 8.11
C LEU A 387 -27.43 -8.79 7.91
N ILE A 388 -27.10 -7.51 8.17
CA ILE A 388 -25.73 -6.99 8.10
C ILE A 388 -24.84 -7.79 9.07
N ARG A 389 -25.23 -7.87 10.34
CA ARG A 389 -24.48 -8.55 11.40
C ARG A 389 -24.20 -10.02 11.07
N SER A 390 -25.18 -10.75 10.55
CA SER A 390 -25.02 -12.18 10.22
C SER A 390 -24.22 -12.42 8.94
N ASN A 391 -23.93 -11.39 8.14
CA ASN A 391 -23.23 -11.50 6.86
C ASN A 391 -21.83 -10.89 6.86
N VAL A 392 -21.34 -10.38 8.00
CA VAL A 392 -19.95 -9.91 8.11
C VAL A 392 -19.01 -11.09 7.89
N ILE A 393 -18.22 -11.06 6.82
CA ILE A 393 -17.31 -12.14 6.49
C ILE A 393 -16.18 -12.19 7.53
N GLY A 394 -15.99 -13.37 8.12
CA GLY A 394 -14.98 -13.62 9.16
C GLY A 394 -15.40 -13.21 10.57
N GLU A 395 -16.63 -12.74 10.78
CA GLU A 395 -17.19 -12.56 12.12
C GLU A 395 -17.17 -13.88 12.89
N GLY A 396 -16.71 -13.85 14.14
CA GLY A 396 -16.58 -15.07 14.95
C GLY A 396 -15.60 -16.09 14.39
N ARG A 397 -14.71 -15.71 13.47
CA ARG A 397 -13.62 -16.60 13.07
C ARG A 397 -12.76 -16.88 14.29
N ARG A 398 -12.59 -18.17 14.61
CA ARG A 398 -11.68 -18.61 15.68
C ARG A 398 -10.23 -18.52 15.20
N PHE A 399 -9.35 -18.05 16.07
CA PHE A 399 -7.91 -18.11 15.93
C PHE A 399 -7.28 -18.63 17.22
N GLU A 400 -6.10 -19.22 17.11
CA GLU A 400 -5.34 -19.68 18.28
C GLU A 400 -4.44 -18.54 18.76
N GLY A 401 -4.66 -18.11 20.00
CA GLY A 401 -3.88 -17.08 20.67
C GLY A 401 -3.07 -17.65 21.84
N PRO A 402 -2.20 -16.85 22.46
CA PRO A 402 -1.32 -17.31 23.54
C PRO A 402 -2.06 -17.75 24.82
N TYR A 403 -3.30 -17.30 25.01
CA TYR A 403 -4.18 -17.69 26.11
C TYR A 403 -5.26 -18.69 25.66
N GLY A 404 -4.98 -19.44 24.60
CA GLY A 404 -5.89 -20.37 23.96
C GLY A 404 -6.77 -19.71 22.90
N PRO A 405 -7.81 -20.42 22.43
CA PRO A 405 -8.60 -19.98 21.30
C PRO A 405 -9.42 -18.74 21.60
N ARG A 406 -9.45 -17.81 20.64
CA ARG A 406 -10.28 -16.60 20.68
C ARG A 406 -11.06 -16.44 19.39
N HIS A 407 -12.16 -15.71 19.46
CA HIS A 407 -12.99 -15.36 18.32
C HIS A 407 -12.71 -13.91 17.94
N VAL A 408 -12.56 -13.65 16.65
CA VAL A 408 -12.39 -12.28 16.15
C VAL A 408 -13.62 -11.45 16.47
N VAL A 409 -13.43 -10.37 17.23
CA VAL A 409 -14.40 -9.30 17.48
C VAL A 409 -13.81 -8.01 16.91
N TYR A 410 -14.32 -7.56 15.76
CA TYR A 410 -13.72 -6.43 15.03
C TYR A 410 -14.28 -5.08 15.52
N ALA A 411 -13.39 -4.19 15.99
CA ALA A 411 -13.75 -2.88 16.54
C ALA A 411 -12.88 -1.73 15.96
N ASP A 412 -12.34 -1.89 14.74
CA ASP A 412 -11.55 -0.89 14.00
C ASP A 412 -12.21 -0.51 12.66
N TYR A 413 -13.54 -0.40 12.63
CA TYR A 413 -14.30 0.01 11.44
C TYR A 413 -13.97 1.44 10.97
N THR A 414 -13.42 2.28 11.85
CA THR A 414 -12.88 3.59 11.49
C THR A 414 -11.73 3.50 10.48
N ALA A 415 -10.92 2.43 10.54
CA ALA A 415 -9.84 2.22 9.58
C ALA A 415 -10.37 1.64 8.27
N SER A 416 -11.21 0.61 8.33
CA SER A 416 -11.84 0.01 7.17
C SER A 416 -13.08 -0.79 7.57
N GLY A 417 -14.07 -0.85 6.67
CA GLY A 417 -15.18 -1.77 6.79
C GLY A 417 -14.75 -3.23 6.61
N ARG A 418 -15.70 -4.14 6.78
CA ARG A 418 -15.56 -5.58 6.51
C ARG A 418 -16.40 -5.97 5.31
N CYS A 419 -16.01 -6.99 4.55
CA CYS A 419 -16.83 -7.52 3.45
C CYS A 419 -18.15 -8.13 3.97
N LEU A 420 -19.19 -8.07 3.14
CA LEU A 420 -20.50 -8.66 3.43
C LEU A 420 -20.81 -9.80 2.46
N GLY A 421 -21.21 -10.95 3.01
CA GLY A 421 -21.52 -12.18 2.25
C GLY A 421 -22.49 -11.95 1.10
N PHE A 422 -23.60 -11.25 1.33
CA PHE A 422 -24.58 -10.99 0.27
C PHE A 422 -24.09 -10.02 -0.82
N ILE A 423 -23.17 -9.10 -0.50
CA ILE A 423 -22.55 -8.22 -1.51
C ILE A 423 -21.54 -9.03 -2.34
N GLU A 424 -20.72 -9.85 -1.69
CA GLU A 424 -19.80 -10.74 -2.40
C GLU A 424 -20.53 -11.76 -3.27
N ASP A 425 -21.64 -12.31 -2.78
CA ASP A 425 -22.47 -13.25 -3.52
C ASP A 425 -23.12 -12.56 -4.73
N TYR A 426 -23.64 -11.34 -4.60
CA TYR A 426 -24.16 -10.57 -5.73
C TYR A 426 -23.07 -10.28 -6.77
N ILE A 427 -21.89 -9.84 -6.35
CA ILE A 427 -20.77 -9.60 -7.27
C ILE A 427 -20.35 -10.90 -7.96
N ARG A 428 -20.23 -12.00 -7.22
CA ARG A 428 -19.83 -13.31 -7.75
C ARG A 428 -20.85 -13.89 -8.73
N GLN A 429 -22.14 -13.72 -8.45
CA GLN A 429 -23.23 -14.41 -9.17
C GLN A 429 -23.84 -13.55 -10.29
N GLU A 430 -23.88 -12.24 -10.13
CA GLU A 430 -24.59 -11.34 -11.05
C GLU A 430 -23.65 -10.42 -11.85
N VAL A 431 -22.48 -10.07 -11.29
CA VAL A 431 -21.53 -9.15 -11.94
C VAL A 431 -20.44 -9.90 -12.70
N MET A 432 -19.68 -10.75 -12.00
CA MET A 432 -18.51 -11.44 -12.54
C MET A 432 -18.80 -12.35 -13.75
N PRO A 433 -19.93 -13.09 -13.83
CA PRO A 433 -20.17 -14.01 -14.95
C PRO A 433 -20.34 -13.31 -16.30
N LEU A 434 -20.75 -12.03 -16.31
CA LEU A 434 -20.93 -11.22 -17.51
C LEU A 434 -19.93 -10.05 -17.60
N TYR A 435 -18.88 -10.08 -16.78
CA TYR A 435 -17.88 -9.03 -16.74
C TYR A 435 -17.17 -8.87 -18.10
N ALA A 436 -17.06 -7.64 -18.57
CA ALA A 436 -16.18 -7.23 -19.64
C ALA A 436 -15.77 -5.76 -19.47
N ASN A 437 -14.68 -5.37 -20.13
CA ASN A 437 -14.24 -3.98 -20.13
C ASN A 437 -15.29 -3.05 -20.77
N THR A 438 -15.38 -1.80 -20.33
CA THR A 438 -16.55 -0.91 -20.50
C THR A 438 -16.56 -0.01 -21.74
N HIS A 439 -15.81 -0.33 -22.79
CA HIS A 439 -15.63 0.54 -23.96
C HIS A 439 -16.41 0.11 -25.22
N SER A 440 -17.29 -0.90 -25.10
CA SER A 440 -18.14 -1.35 -26.21
C SER A 440 -19.50 -1.84 -25.68
N GLU A 441 -20.58 -1.22 -26.16
CA GLU A 441 -21.95 -1.66 -25.86
C GLU A 441 -22.52 -2.67 -26.87
N SER A 442 -21.76 -2.98 -27.92
CA SER A 442 -22.19 -3.89 -28.99
C SER A 442 -22.34 -5.33 -28.49
N SER A 443 -21.53 -5.74 -27.52
CA SER A 443 -21.62 -7.06 -26.90
C SER A 443 -22.52 -7.06 -25.65
N LEU A 444 -23.09 -8.22 -25.32
CA LEU A 444 -23.92 -8.38 -24.12
C LEU A 444 -23.13 -8.04 -22.84
N THR A 445 -21.92 -8.57 -22.70
CA THR A 445 -21.09 -8.47 -21.50
C THR A 445 -20.59 -7.03 -21.27
N GLY A 446 -20.12 -6.35 -22.33
CA GLY A 446 -19.68 -4.95 -22.26
C GLY A 446 -20.82 -4.01 -21.87
N ARG A 447 -21.98 -4.17 -22.51
CA ARG A 447 -23.20 -3.39 -22.20
C ARG A 447 -23.73 -3.64 -20.79
N GLN A 448 -23.76 -4.90 -20.32
CA GLN A 448 -24.21 -5.22 -18.97
C GLN A 448 -23.30 -4.59 -17.92
N THR A 449 -21.98 -4.74 -18.09
CA THR A 449 -20.99 -4.22 -17.15
C THR A 449 -21.03 -2.69 -17.07
N LEU A 450 -21.11 -2.01 -18.22
CA LEU A 450 -21.25 -0.55 -18.27
C LEU A 450 -22.53 -0.09 -17.57
N ARG A 451 -23.67 -0.75 -17.83
CA ARG A 451 -24.95 -0.40 -17.17
C ARG A 451 -24.91 -0.54 -15.66
N LEU A 452 -24.27 -1.60 -15.15
CA LEU A 452 -24.11 -1.80 -13.71
C LEU A 452 -23.24 -0.70 -13.09
N ARG A 453 -22.13 -0.36 -13.77
CA ARG A 453 -21.21 0.69 -13.33
C ARG A 453 -21.87 2.07 -13.31
N GLU A 454 -22.54 2.47 -14.40
CA GLU A 454 -23.25 3.77 -14.44
C GLU A 454 -24.51 3.77 -13.57
N GLY A 455 -25.12 2.59 -13.35
CA GLY A 455 -26.14 2.40 -12.31
C GLY A 455 -25.60 2.71 -10.92
N ALA A 456 -24.43 2.16 -10.58
CA ALA A 456 -23.77 2.41 -9.31
C ALA A 456 -23.37 3.88 -9.14
N ARG A 457 -22.85 4.53 -10.18
CA ARG A 457 -22.55 5.97 -10.15
C ARG A 457 -23.79 6.81 -9.89
N ARG A 458 -24.92 6.51 -10.55
CA ARG A 458 -26.19 7.21 -10.32
C ARG A 458 -26.73 7.02 -8.91
N ILE A 459 -26.56 5.82 -8.34
CA ILE A 459 -26.91 5.57 -6.93
C ILE A 459 -26.08 6.50 -6.05
N ILE A 460 -24.75 6.48 -6.18
CA ILE A 460 -23.85 7.33 -5.39
C ILE A 460 -24.21 8.81 -5.56
N HIS A 461 -24.39 9.28 -6.80
CA HIS A 461 -24.78 10.65 -7.12
C HIS A 461 -26.07 11.06 -6.38
N SER A 462 -27.10 10.21 -6.42
CA SER A 462 -28.36 10.46 -5.72
C SER A 462 -28.21 10.43 -4.19
N SER A 463 -27.46 9.45 -3.66
CA SER A 463 -27.21 9.30 -2.22
C SER A 463 -26.48 10.49 -1.59
N LEU A 464 -25.79 11.28 -2.41
CA LEU A 464 -24.98 12.42 -1.99
C LEU A 464 -25.65 13.77 -2.22
N GLY A 465 -26.93 13.81 -2.64
CA GLY A 465 -27.61 15.07 -2.97
C GLY A 465 -26.98 15.80 -4.16
N CYS A 466 -26.36 15.07 -5.09
CA CYS A 466 -25.74 15.68 -6.26
C CYS A 466 -26.79 16.15 -7.27
N THR A 467 -26.46 17.20 -8.00
CA THR A 467 -27.23 17.76 -9.11
C THR A 467 -26.49 17.53 -10.43
N ASP A 468 -27.05 18.02 -11.54
CA ASP A 468 -26.38 17.97 -12.85
C ASP A 468 -25.11 18.82 -12.89
N GLU A 469 -24.90 19.75 -11.95
CA GLU A 469 -23.67 20.55 -11.80
C GLU A 469 -22.54 19.82 -11.09
N ASP A 470 -22.77 18.59 -10.65
CA ASP A 470 -21.82 17.77 -9.91
C ASP A 470 -21.34 16.58 -10.73
N VAL A 471 -20.08 16.20 -10.52
CA VAL A 471 -19.52 14.96 -11.06
C VAL A 471 -19.07 14.06 -9.93
N VAL A 472 -19.30 12.75 -10.09
CA VAL A 472 -18.75 11.70 -9.23
C VAL A 472 -17.67 10.98 -10.04
N ILE A 473 -16.44 10.99 -9.55
CA ILE A 473 -15.26 10.40 -10.21
C ILE A 473 -14.68 9.32 -9.28
N ALA A 474 -14.57 8.09 -9.79
CA ALA A 474 -13.82 7.03 -9.16
C ALA A 474 -12.32 7.30 -9.34
N CYS A 475 -11.61 7.39 -8.22
CA CYS A 475 -10.18 7.60 -8.17
C CYS A 475 -9.46 6.29 -7.80
N GLY A 476 -8.14 6.36 -7.57
CA GLY A 476 -7.40 5.27 -6.95
C GLY A 476 -7.86 4.97 -5.52
N SER A 477 -6.97 4.47 -4.67
CA SER A 477 -7.36 4.00 -3.34
C SER A 477 -7.68 5.12 -2.34
N GLY A 478 -8.92 5.15 -1.84
CA GLY A 478 -9.37 6.00 -0.73
C GLY A 478 -9.45 7.51 -1.03
N SER A 479 -9.81 8.30 -0.03
CA SER A 479 -9.92 9.77 -0.14
C SER A 479 -8.58 10.41 -0.50
N THR A 480 -7.46 9.80 -0.13
CA THR A 480 -6.11 10.23 -0.54
C THR A 480 -6.00 10.40 -2.06
N ALA A 481 -6.53 9.45 -2.84
CA ALA A 481 -6.49 9.54 -4.30
C ALA A 481 -7.43 10.63 -4.83
N ALA A 482 -8.59 10.84 -4.18
CA ALA A 482 -9.53 11.91 -4.53
C ALA A 482 -8.96 13.32 -4.24
N ILE A 483 -8.25 13.48 -3.12
CA ILE A 483 -7.61 14.75 -2.74
C ILE A 483 -6.46 15.06 -3.69
N ASN A 484 -5.59 14.10 -3.98
CA ASN A 484 -4.55 14.28 -4.99
C ASN A 484 -5.14 14.63 -6.35
N ARG A 485 -6.25 13.98 -6.74
CA ARG A 485 -6.94 14.28 -7.98
C ARG A 485 -7.42 15.72 -8.04
N ILE A 486 -8.05 16.27 -6.99
CA ILE A 486 -8.52 17.66 -7.06
C ILE A 486 -7.36 18.66 -7.10
N VAL A 487 -6.24 18.37 -6.44
CA VAL A 487 -5.01 19.18 -6.54
C VAL A 487 -4.53 19.25 -8.00
N ASP A 488 -4.60 18.13 -8.72
CA ASP A 488 -4.22 18.06 -10.14
C ASP A 488 -5.24 18.74 -11.07
N VAL A 489 -6.53 18.56 -10.80
CA VAL A 489 -7.64 19.21 -11.53
C VAL A 489 -7.49 20.74 -11.48
N LEU A 490 -7.14 21.27 -10.31
CA LEU A 490 -6.92 22.71 -10.10
C LEU A 490 -5.57 23.20 -10.64
N GLY A 491 -4.68 22.32 -11.08
CA GLY A 491 -3.34 22.67 -11.55
C GLY A 491 -2.44 23.22 -10.45
N LEU A 492 -2.62 22.75 -9.21
CA LEU A 492 -1.87 23.23 -8.04
C LEU A 492 -0.60 22.43 -7.77
N ARG A 493 -0.44 21.26 -8.40
CA ARG A 493 0.82 20.54 -8.42
C ARG A 493 1.80 21.33 -9.28
N GLY A 494 2.98 21.69 -8.76
CA GLY A 494 3.96 22.51 -9.46
C GLY A 494 4.20 21.98 -10.88
N GLU A 495 3.92 22.79 -11.90
CA GLU A 495 4.14 22.39 -13.29
C GLU A 495 5.65 22.45 -13.59
N VAL A 496 6.22 21.31 -13.98
CA VAL A 496 7.30 21.29 -14.97
C VAL A 496 6.59 21.30 -16.32
N THR A 497 6.44 22.49 -16.93
CA THR A 497 5.94 22.59 -18.30
C THR A 497 7.02 22.15 -19.29
N TRP A 498 6.61 21.63 -20.47
CA TRP A 498 7.52 21.25 -21.57
C TRP A 498 8.32 22.43 -22.15
N GLU A 499 8.06 23.66 -21.69
CA GLU A 499 8.70 24.90 -22.15
C GLU A 499 9.76 25.46 -21.17
N GLY A 500 10.15 24.71 -20.14
CA GLY A 500 11.31 25.07 -19.33
C GLY A 500 11.10 26.17 -18.28
N GLU A 501 9.86 26.62 -18.07
CA GLU A 501 9.50 27.38 -16.86
C GLU A 501 8.97 26.40 -15.82
N SER A 502 9.85 25.98 -14.91
CA SER A 502 9.45 25.39 -13.63
C SER A 502 8.86 26.52 -12.79
N ARG A 503 7.67 26.30 -12.19
CA ARG A 503 7.26 27.10 -11.04
C ARG A 503 7.47 26.27 -9.78
N SER A 504 8.65 26.39 -9.18
CA SER A 504 8.84 26.11 -7.77
C SER A 504 7.84 26.93 -6.94
N PRO A 505 7.43 26.50 -5.74
CA PRO A 505 6.70 27.36 -4.78
C PRO A 505 7.39 28.71 -4.50
N THR A 506 8.68 28.86 -4.86
CA THR A 506 9.45 30.11 -4.83
C THR A 506 9.26 31.01 -6.05
N ASP A 507 8.72 30.49 -7.16
CA ASP A 507 8.59 31.19 -8.44
C ASP A 507 7.21 31.84 -8.62
N VAL A 508 6.26 31.48 -7.77
CA VAL A 508 4.99 32.20 -7.62
C VAL A 508 5.17 33.24 -6.53
N LEU A 509 5.05 34.51 -6.89
CA LEU A 509 5.05 35.60 -5.90
C LEU A 509 4.04 35.28 -4.80
N GLU A 510 4.40 35.54 -3.54
CA GLU A 510 3.55 35.19 -2.40
C GLU A 510 2.10 35.67 -2.57
N LYS A 511 1.89 36.89 -3.07
CA LYS A 511 0.56 37.46 -3.36
C LYS A 511 -0.29 36.64 -4.33
N ASP A 512 0.34 35.88 -5.22
CA ASP A 512 -0.30 35.10 -6.29
C ASP A 512 -0.46 33.62 -5.90
N ARG A 513 0.10 33.19 -4.76
CA ARG A 513 -0.05 31.81 -4.26
C ARG A 513 -1.48 31.58 -3.73
N PRO A 514 -2.14 30.48 -4.13
CA PRO A 514 -3.36 30.01 -3.51
C PRO A 514 -3.17 29.79 -2.00
N VAL A 515 -4.25 29.90 -1.23
CA VAL A 515 -4.23 29.62 0.21
C VAL A 515 -5.19 28.47 0.52
N VAL A 516 -4.72 27.50 1.29
CA VAL A 516 -5.51 26.35 1.75
C VAL A 516 -5.58 26.38 3.28
N PHE A 517 -6.78 26.55 3.83
CA PHE A 517 -7.06 26.46 5.25
C PHE A 517 -7.32 25.00 5.64
N ILE A 518 -6.64 24.51 6.66
CA ILE A 518 -6.79 23.13 7.18
C ILE A 518 -7.20 23.14 8.65
N GLY A 519 -8.02 22.18 9.07
CA GLY A 519 -8.51 22.09 10.45
C GLY A 519 -7.49 21.55 11.46
N PRO A 520 -7.83 21.56 12.76
CA PRO A 520 -6.93 21.11 13.82
C PRO A 520 -6.79 19.59 13.92
N TYR A 521 -7.66 18.83 13.25
CA TYR A 521 -7.72 17.36 13.30
C TYR A 521 -7.72 16.70 11.93
N GLU A 522 -7.09 17.31 10.94
CA GLU A 522 -6.98 16.73 9.61
C GLU A 522 -6.19 15.42 9.60
N HIS A 523 -6.67 14.48 8.80
CA HIS A 523 -5.89 13.31 8.42
C HIS A 523 -4.75 13.74 7.51
N HIS A 524 -3.61 13.04 7.56
CA HIS A 524 -2.45 13.32 6.69
C HIS A 524 -2.80 13.40 5.20
N SER A 525 -3.78 12.60 4.75
CA SER A 525 -4.31 12.65 3.38
C SER A 525 -4.93 14.00 2.99
N ASN A 526 -5.45 14.77 3.94
CA ASN A 526 -6.03 16.10 3.74
C ASN A 526 -5.11 17.22 4.25
N GLU A 527 -3.81 16.96 4.36
CA GLU A 527 -2.81 17.93 4.79
C GLU A 527 -1.60 17.91 3.85
N LEU A 528 -0.99 16.73 3.67
CA LEU A 528 0.25 16.59 2.91
C LEU A 528 0.11 16.96 1.42
N PRO A 529 -0.94 16.56 0.68
CA PRO A 529 -1.08 16.96 -0.73
C PRO A 529 -1.14 18.48 -0.92
N TRP A 530 -1.65 19.22 0.07
CA TRP A 530 -1.69 20.68 0.04
C TRP A 530 -0.32 21.29 0.36
N ARG A 531 0.43 20.69 1.29
CA ARG A 531 1.81 21.11 1.62
C ARG A 531 2.77 20.91 0.46
N GLU A 532 2.59 19.84 -0.29
CA GLU A 532 3.38 19.51 -1.49
C GLU A 532 2.88 20.22 -2.77
N SER A 533 1.97 21.18 -2.64
CA SER A 533 1.45 21.99 -3.75
C SER A 533 2.03 23.41 -3.75
N ILE A 534 1.72 24.21 -4.78
CA ILE A 534 2.10 25.64 -4.80
C ILE A 534 1.33 26.49 -3.77
N ALA A 535 0.31 25.93 -3.10
CA ALA A 535 -0.48 26.66 -2.13
C ALA A 535 0.30 27.00 -0.85
N GLN A 536 -0.14 28.03 -0.15
CA GLN A 536 0.24 28.28 1.23
C GLN A 536 -0.79 27.62 2.14
N VAL A 537 -0.33 26.67 2.97
CA VAL A 537 -1.19 25.96 3.93
C VAL A 537 -1.26 26.75 5.23
N VAL A 538 -2.47 27.07 5.67
CA VAL A 538 -2.75 27.87 6.87
C VAL A 538 -3.58 27.04 7.86
N PRO A 539 -3.02 26.62 9.00
CA PRO A 539 -3.77 25.86 9.98
C PRO A 539 -4.80 26.74 10.70
N ILE A 540 -5.99 26.20 10.96
CA ILE A 540 -7.04 26.79 11.81
C ILE A 540 -7.01 26.11 13.18
N GLY A 541 -7.07 26.92 14.22
CA GLY A 541 -7.09 26.47 15.61
C GLY A 541 -8.35 25.68 15.97
N ALA A 542 -8.32 25.09 17.16
CA ALA A 542 -9.50 24.50 17.76
C ALA A 542 -10.17 25.50 18.71
N ASP A 543 -11.50 25.52 18.73
CA ASP A 543 -12.27 26.30 19.71
C ASP A 543 -12.21 25.65 21.11
N LYS A 544 -12.89 26.27 22.08
CA LYS A 544 -12.95 25.76 23.47
C LYS A 544 -13.63 24.39 23.57
N GLU A 545 -14.42 23.99 22.58
CA GLU A 545 -15.02 22.67 22.46
C GLU A 545 -14.13 21.67 21.69
N GLY A 546 -12.97 22.08 21.18
CA GLY A 546 -12.07 21.25 20.37
C GLY A 546 -12.50 21.08 18.91
N ARG A 547 -13.51 21.83 18.44
CA ARG A 547 -13.97 21.87 17.05
C ARG A 547 -13.17 22.90 16.25
N ILE A 548 -13.34 22.96 14.93
CA ILE A 548 -12.71 24.00 14.10
C ILE A 548 -13.17 25.39 14.57
N ASP A 549 -12.23 26.26 14.92
CA ASP A 549 -12.53 27.62 15.35
C ASP A 549 -12.96 28.50 14.16
N GLN A 550 -14.26 28.75 14.07
CA GLN A 550 -14.84 29.58 13.00
C GLN A 550 -14.44 31.07 13.12
N ALA A 551 -14.12 31.56 14.32
CA ALA A 551 -13.66 32.94 14.50
C ALA A 551 -12.22 33.11 14.01
N ASP A 552 -11.35 32.16 14.30
CA ASP A 552 -9.99 32.09 13.75
C ASP A 552 -10.03 31.94 12.22
N LEU A 553 -10.90 31.08 11.69
CA LEU A 553 -11.11 30.95 10.24
C LEU A 553 -11.56 32.28 9.60
N ALA A 554 -12.54 32.97 10.20
CA ALA A 554 -13.01 34.26 9.68
C ALA A 554 -11.88 35.33 9.66
N SER A 555 -11.08 35.40 10.72
CA SER A 555 -9.92 36.29 10.81
C SER A 555 -8.88 36.00 9.73
N LYS A 556 -8.54 34.73 9.52
CA LYS A 556 -7.59 34.30 8.50
C LYS A 556 -8.14 34.50 7.08
N LEU A 557 -9.42 34.25 6.84
CA LEU A 557 -10.07 34.54 5.55
C LEU A 557 -10.00 36.04 5.20
N ALA A 558 -10.16 36.92 6.19
CA ALA A 558 -9.98 38.36 6.00
C ALA A 558 -8.52 38.73 5.72
N THR A 559 -7.58 38.14 6.47
CA THR A 559 -6.13 38.35 6.30
C THR A 559 -5.65 37.99 4.89
N TYR A 560 -6.16 36.89 4.33
CA TYR A 560 -5.77 36.41 3.00
C TYR A 560 -6.75 36.86 1.89
N ALA A 561 -7.59 37.87 2.12
CA ALA A 561 -8.68 38.23 1.20
C ALA A 561 -8.22 38.60 -0.21
N SER A 562 -6.99 39.12 -0.37
CA SER A 562 -6.42 39.49 -1.67
C SER A 562 -5.92 38.30 -2.50
N ARG A 563 -5.90 37.08 -1.94
CA ARG A 563 -5.34 35.91 -2.62
C ARG A 563 -6.28 35.41 -3.72
N PRO A 564 -5.74 35.02 -4.89
CA PRO A 564 -6.55 34.73 -6.08
C PRO A 564 -7.43 33.48 -5.94
N LEU A 565 -6.98 32.51 -5.13
CA LEU A 565 -7.71 31.29 -4.82
C LEU A 565 -7.57 30.98 -3.34
N ARG A 566 -8.70 30.75 -2.67
CA ARG A 566 -8.79 30.39 -1.26
C ARG A 566 -9.64 29.13 -1.14
N ILE A 567 -9.16 28.15 -0.40
CA ILE A 567 -9.82 26.85 -0.22
C ILE A 567 -9.82 26.56 1.27
N GLY A 568 -10.97 26.20 1.84
CA GLY A 568 -11.02 25.49 3.12
C GLY A 568 -11.13 23.99 2.86
N SER A 569 -10.17 23.19 3.31
CA SER A 569 -10.19 21.73 3.19
C SER A 569 -10.22 21.10 4.57
N PHE A 570 -11.40 20.63 4.98
CA PHE A 570 -11.67 20.22 6.36
C PHE A 570 -12.24 18.80 6.44
N SER A 571 -11.94 18.11 7.53
CA SER A 571 -12.55 16.82 7.85
C SER A 571 -13.97 17.02 8.41
N ALA A 572 -14.95 16.28 7.89
CA ALA A 572 -16.34 16.34 8.38
C ALA A 572 -16.49 15.74 9.80
N ALA A 573 -15.60 14.82 10.16
CA ALA A 573 -15.43 14.37 11.55
C ALA A 573 -13.99 13.88 11.78
N SER A 574 -13.49 14.03 13.01
CA SER A 574 -12.17 13.52 13.40
C SER A 574 -12.13 11.98 13.37
N ASN A 575 -11.15 11.41 12.68
CA ASN A 575 -10.88 9.97 12.72
C ASN A 575 -10.23 9.51 14.06
N VAL A 576 -9.86 10.46 14.92
CA VAL A 576 -9.25 10.21 16.23
C VAL A 576 -10.28 10.29 17.35
N THR A 577 -10.96 11.43 17.49
CA THR A 577 -11.86 11.70 18.62
C THR A 577 -13.32 11.53 18.25
N GLY A 578 -13.63 11.39 16.96
CA GLY A 578 -15.01 11.35 16.47
C GLY A 578 -15.71 12.71 16.44
N LEU A 579 -15.07 13.81 16.89
CA LEU A 579 -15.68 15.14 16.90
C LEU A 579 -16.23 15.51 15.52
N ILE A 580 -17.49 15.95 15.49
CA ILE A 580 -18.20 16.32 14.27
C ILE A 580 -18.01 17.82 13.99
N SER A 581 -17.69 18.15 12.75
CA SER A 581 -17.55 19.53 12.27
C SER A 581 -18.92 20.13 11.91
N ASP A 582 -19.07 21.45 12.11
CA ASP A 582 -20.21 22.21 11.56
C ASP A 582 -19.99 22.45 10.05
N VAL A 583 -20.24 21.40 9.26
CA VAL A 583 -19.98 21.39 7.81
C VAL A 583 -20.66 22.55 7.11
N ASP A 584 -21.94 22.80 7.39
CA ASP A 584 -22.72 23.80 6.69
C ASP A 584 -22.40 25.23 7.13
N GLY A 585 -22.18 25.46 8.43
CA GLY A 585 -21.77 26.76 8.95
C GLY A 585 -20.40 27.18 8.42
N ILE A 586 -19.42 26.27 8.42
CA ILE A 586 -18.08 26.51 7.87
C ILE A 586 -18.13 26.74 6.36
N THR A 587 -18.92 25.95 5.63
CA THR A 587 -19.12 26.14 4.18
C THR A 587 -19.71 27.52 3.87
N THR A 588 -20.74 27.92 4.62
CA THR A 588 -21.35 29.25 4.51
C THR A 588 -20.33 30.37 4.77
N LEU A 589 -19.47 30.21 5.79
CA LEU A 589 -18.42 31.17 6.12
C LEU A 589 -17.38 31.28 4.99
N LEU A 590 -16.90 30.16 4.45
CA LEU A 590 -15.95 30.15 3.32
C LEU A 590 -16.52 30.89 2.12
N HIS A 591 -17.75 30.55 1.71
CA HIS A 591 -18.41 31.16 0.56
C HIS A 591 -18.70 32.65 0.72
N ARG A 592 -19.07 33.11 1.91
CA ARG A 592 -19.23 34.55 2.20
C ARG A 592 -17.94 35.34 1.98
N HIS A 593 -16.78 34.69 2.10
CA HIS A 593 -15.48 35.27 1.83
C HIS A 593 -14.93 34.95 0.43
N GLY A 594 -15.71 34.28 -0.43
CA GLY A 594 -15.29 33.89 -1.79
C GLY A 594 -14.23 32.78 -1.82
N ALA A 595 -14.17 31.95 -0.78
CA ALA A 595 -13.32 30.76 -0.71
C ALA A 595 -14.13 29.49 -1.03
N LEU A 596 -13.46 28.46 -1.58
CA LEU A 596 -14.07 27.16 -1.87
C LEU A 596 -14.14 26.27 -0.62
N ALA A 597 -15.14 25.38 -0.55
CA ALA A 597 -15.37 24.46 0.57
C ALA A 597 -15.19 22.99 0.18
N PHE A 598 -14.07 22.41 0.63
CA PHE A 598 -13.67 21.02 0.37
C PHE A 598 -13.78 20.20 1.66
N TRP A 599 -14.40 19.02 1.57
CA TRP A 599 -14.71 18.20 2.74
C TRP A 599 -14.23 16.75 2.64
N ASP A 600 -13.41 16.33 3.61
CA ASP A 600 -13.04 14.92 3.78
C ASP A 600 -14.09 14.17 4.62
N TYR A 601 -14.83 13.30 3.95
CA TYR A 601 -15.83 12.39 4.55
C TYR A 601 -15.27 10.98 4.76
N ALA A 602 -13.96 10.76 4.73
CA ALA A 602 -13.42 9.41 4.93
C ALA A 602 -13.85 8.79 6.27
N ALA A 603 -13.74 9.54 7.38
CA ALA A 603 -14.18 9.05 8.69
C ALA A 603 -15.70 9.17 8.89
N ALA A 604 -16.32 10.25 8.37
CA ALA A 604 -17.72 10.57 8.59
C ALA A 604 -18.69 9.83 7.67
N GLY A 605 -18.29 9.57 6.43
CA GLY A 605 -19.16 9.09 5.35
C GLY A 605 -19.94 7.81 5.65
N PRO A 606 -19.37 6.80 6.35
CA PRO A 606 -20.13 5.61 6.74
C PRO A 606 -21.31 5.90 7.68
N TYR A 607 -21.30 7.04 8.38
CA TYR A 607 -22.16 7.29 9.54
C TYR A 607 -23.06 8.51 9.39
N LEU A 608 -22.53 9.64 8.92
CA LEU A 608 -23.24 10.90 8.80
C LEU A 608 -24.06 11.00 7.50
N PRO A 609 -25.10 11.86 7.46
CA PRO A 609 -25.65 12.30 6.19
C PRO A 609 -24.54 12.97 5.36
N ILE A 610 -24.62 12.82 4.04
CA ILE A 610 -23.69 13.46 3.11
C ILE A 610 -24.55 14.15 2.08
N ASP A 611 -24.40 15.46 1.99
CA ASP A 611 -25.20 16.28 1.10
C ASP A 611 -24.34 17.36 0.44
N MET A 612 -24.14 17.19 -0.86
CA MET A 612 -23.38 18.09 -1.73
C MET A 612 -24.13 19.41 -1.94
N ASN A 613 -25.47 19.38 -1.95
CA ASN A 613 -26.35 20.51 -2.23
C ASN A 613 -27.53 20.54 -1.27
N PRO A 614 -27.31 20.88 0.01
CA PRO A 614 -28.38 20.89 1.00
C PRO A 614 -29.47 21.91 0.63
N ASP A 615 -30.67 21.39 0.38
CA ASP A 615 -31.87 22.18 0.04
C ASP A 615 -32.23 23.19 1.16
N GLY A 616 -32.75 24.37 0.77
CA GLY A 616 -33.19 25.43 1.68
C GLY A 616 -33.39 26.80 1.02
N ASP A 617 -33.74 27.82 1.82
CA ASP A 617 -33.95 29.25 1.45
C ASP A 617 -32.80 29.84 0.60
N LYS A 618 -32.85 31.12 0.21
CA LYS A 618 -31.87 31.80 -0.67
C LYS A 618 -30.38 31.60 -0.30
N ASP A 619 -30.09 31.28 0.97
CA ASP A 619 -28.74 30.96 1.47
C ASP A 619 -28.30 29.50 1.22
N SER A 620 -29.13 28.62 0.66
CA SER A 620 -28.80 27.20 0.37
C SER A 620 -27.59 27.07 -0.53
N MET A 621 -27.44 27.96 -1.51
CA MET A 621 -26.25 28.01 -2.38
C MET A 621 -24.95 28.24 -1.61
N LEU A 622 -24.99 28.97 -0.49
CA LEU A 622 -23.82 29.18 0.36
C LEU A 622 -23.45 27.93 1.16
N ARG A 623 -24.34 26.93 1.27
CA ARG A 623 -24.10 25.66 1.95
C ARG A 623 -23.73 24.51 1.00
N ASN A 624 -23.75 24.75 -0.31
CA ASN A 624 -23.30 23.78 -1.30
C ASN A 624 -21.81 23.52 -1.10
N LYS A 625 -21.37 22.26 -1.23
CA LYS A 625 -19.95 21.95 -1.14
C LYS A 625 -19.36 22.09 -2.52
N ASP A 626 -18.11 22.52 -2.62
CA ASP A 626 -17.41 22.53 -3.91
C ASP A 626 -16.80 21.18 -4.22
N THR A 627 -16.36 20.47 -3.17
CA THR A 627 -15.77 19.13 -3.30
C THR A 627 -15.97 18.29 -2.04
N ILE A 628 -16.23 16.99 -2.22
CA ILE A 628 -16.30 15.97 -1.19
C ILE A 628 -15.35 14.82 -1.54
N PHE A 629 -14.54 14.38 -0.58
CA PHE A 629 -13.65 13.22 -0.67
C PHE A 629 -14.19 12.05 0.14
N LEU A 630 -14.21 10.86 -0.44
CA LEU A 630 -14.77 9.66 0.21
C LEU A 630 -13.82 8.47 0.16
N SER A 631 -13.89 7.66 1.21
CA SER A 631 -13.23 6.36 1.32
C SER A 631 -14.27 5.25 1.50
N PRO A 632 -14.97 4.79 0.44
CA PRO A 632 -16.03 3.80 0.57
C PRO A 632 -15.56 2.46 1.17
N HIS A 633 -14.25 2.17 1.18
CA HIS A 633 -13.72 0.99 1.86
C HIS A 633 -13.95 1.00 3.38
N LYS A 634 -14.24 2.16 3.97
CA LYS A 634 -14.62 2.34 5.38
C LYS A 634 -16.11 2.03 5.65
N PHE A 635 -16.92 1.86 4.61
CA PHE A 635 -18.31 1.45 4.74
C PHE A 635 -18.37 -0.06 4.95
N ILE A 636 -19.37 -0.54 5.70
CA ILE A 636 -19.63 -1.97 5.81
C ILE A 636 -19.96 -2.55 4.42
N GLY A 637 -19.23 -3.59 4.01
CA GLY A 637 -19.26 -4.15 2.65
C GLY A 637 -18.28 -3.50 1.65
N GLY A 638 -17.61 -2.43 2.05
CA GLY A 638 -16.81 -1.55 1.20
C GLY A 638 -15.40 -2.00 0.81
N PRO A 639 -14.69 -2.92 1.48
CA PRO A 639 -13.35 -3.30 1.04
C PRO A 639 -13.31 -3.69 -0.45
N GLY A 640 -12.35 -3.12 -1.20
CA GLY A 640 -12.26 -3.26 -2.65
C GLY A 640 -13.06 -2.24 -3.46
N THR A 641 -13.48 -1.10 -2.88
CA THR A 641 -14.04 0.06 -3.61
C THR A 641 -12.95 1.09 -3.97
N PRO A 642 -13.15 1.94 -4.99
CA PRO A 642 -12.24 3.07 -5.24
C PRO A 642 -12.49 4.18 -4.22
N GLY A 643 -11.55 5.11 -4.09
CA GLY A 643 -11.85 6.44 -3.55
C GLY A 643 -12.78 7.20 -4.48
N LEU A 644 -13.60 8.10 -3.94
CA LEU A 644 -14.51 8.91 -4.76
C LEU A 644 -14.22 10.40 -4.56
N LEU A 645 -14.10 11.10 -5.67
CA LEU A 645 -14.10 12.56 -5.75
C LEU A 645 -15.48 13.00 -6.24
N VAL A 646 -16.19 13.78 -5.43
CA VAL A 646 -17.41 14.46 -5.85
C VAL A 646 -17.13 15.95 -5.91
N ALA A 647 -17.33 16.58 -7.06
CA ALA A 647 -16.90 17.95 -7.25
C ALA A 647 -17.79 18.70 -8.23
N LYS A 648 -17.82 20.02 -8.10
CA LYS A 648 -18.53 20.90 -9.05
C LYS A 648 -17.86 20.86 -10.42
N ARG A 649 -18.67 20.75 -11.48
CA ARG A 649 -18.21 20.73 -12.88
C ARG A 649 -17.32 21.91 -13.24
N HIS A 650 -17.63 23.11 -12.72
CA HIS A 650 -16.90 24.34 -13.03
C HIS A 650 -15.43 24.33 -12.55
N LEU A 651 -15.04 23.40 -11.68
CA LEU A 651 -13.65 23.23 -11.24
C LEU A 651 -12.78 22.57 -12.32
N PHE A 652 -13.37 21.84 -13.27
CA PHE A 652 -12.65 21.06 -14.30
C PHE A 652 -12.34 21.90 -15.54
N LYS A 653 -11.52 22.94 -15.36
CA LYS A 653 -11.18 23.92 -16.42
C LYS A 653 -10.05 23.45 -17.34
N ARG A 654 -9.23 22.49 -16.92
CA ARG A 654 -8.09 22.00 -17.70
C ARG A 654 -8.57 21.17 -18.90
N ARG A 655 -7.91 21.37 -20.05
CA ARG A 655 -8.16 20.58 -21.27
C ARG A 655 -7.57 19.18 -21.18
N VAL A 656 -6.40 19.06 -20.54
CA VAL A 656 -5.68 17.80 -20.37
C VAL A 656 -6.15 17.16 -19.05
N PRO A 657 -6.60 15.89 -19.05
CA PRO A 657 -6.95 15.20 -17.82
C PRO A 657 -5.76 15.00 -16.89
N CYS A 658 -6.04 14.71 -15.62
CA CYS A 658 -4.99 14.39 -14.65
C CYS A 658 -4.21 13.13 -15.03
N ASN A 659 -4.89 12.15 -15.65
CA ASN A 659 -4.31 10.88 -16.10
C ASN A 659 -4.63 10.63 -17.59
N PRO A 660 -3.87 11.22 -18.53
CA PRO A 660 -4.04 10.93 -19.95
C PRO A 660 -3.82 9.44 -20.26
N GLY A 661 -4.69 8.87 -21.09
CA GLY A 661 -4.65 7.46 -21.48
C GLY A 661 -5.86 7.02 -22.31
N GLY A 662 -5.97 5.72 -22.59
CA GLY A 662 -7.15 5.16 -23.26
C GLY A 662 -8.44 5.47 -22.49
N GLY A 663 -9.57 5.63 -23.20
CA GLY A 663 -10.85 5.99 -22.58
C GLY A 663 -11.05 7.48 -22.26
N THR A 664 -10.01 8.32 -22.37
CA THR A 664 -10.12 9.78 -22.15
C THR A 664 -10.33 10.61 -23.42
N ILE A 665 -10.26 9.96 -24.59
CA ILE A 665 -10.20 10.60 -25.92
C ILE A 665 -11.43 10.29 -26.76
N ASP A 666 -11.85 11.26 -27.57
CA ASP A 666 -12.81 11.04 -28.66
C ASP A 666 -12.08 10.54 -29.92
N PHE A 667 -10.86 11.06 -30.16
CA PHE A 667 -10.07 10.72 -31.34
C PHE A 667 -8.56 10.93 -31.13
N VAL A 668 -7.75 10.06 -31.72
CA VAL A 668 -6.28 10.16 -31.73
C VAL A 668 -5.77 9.86 -33.15
N SER A 669 -4.90 10.72 -33.66
CA SER A 669 -4.13 10.54 -34.90
C SER A 669 -2.63 10.45 -34.59
N PRO A 670 -1.78 10.13 -35.58
CA PRO A 670 -0.33 10.12 -35.37
C PRO A 670 0.27 11.45 -34.87
N THR A 671 -0.44 12.58 -35.03
CA THR A 671 0.07 13.93 -34.74
C THR A 671 -0.83 14.76 -33.82
N SER A 672 -2.01 14.27 -33.45
CA SER A 672 -2.97 15.05 -32.67
C SER A 672 -3.92 14.16 -31.87
N HIS A 673 -4.56 14.74 -30.86
CA HIS A 673 -5.61 14.07 -30.10
C HIS A 673 -6.67 15.07 -29.62
N HIS A 674 -7.88 14.57 -29.44
CA HIS A 674 -9.01 15.30 -28.87
C HIS A 674 -9.52 14.53 -27.66
N TYR A 675 -9.36 15.12 -26.47
CA TYR A 675 -9.96 14.60 -25.25
C TYR A 675 -11.48 14.76 -25.30
N THR A 676 -12.17 13.79 -24.70
CA THR A 676 -13.62 13.85 -24.60
C THR A 676 -14.08 15.06 -23.78
N SER A 677 -15.24 15.60 -24.14
CA SER A 677 -15.89 16.68 -23.39
C SER A 677 -16.58 16.19 -22.12
N ASN A 678 -16.83 14.88 -22.00
CA ASN A 678 -17.38 14.31 -20.78
C ASN A 678 -16.32 14.27 -19.66
N ILE A 679 -16.48 15.12 -18.66
CA ILE A 679 -15.54 15.26 -17.52
C ILE A 679 -15.28 13.90 -16.84
N VAL A 680 -16.30 13.08 -16.63
CA VAL A 680 -16.14 11.79 -15.92
C VAL A 680 -15.27 10.84 -16.74
N GLU A 681 -15.58 10.66 -18.02
CA GLU A 681 -14.79 9.82 -18.92
C GLU A 681 -13.37 10.37 -19.10
N ARG A 682 -13.23 11.70 -19.20
CA ARG A 682 -11.94 12.38 -19.33
C ARG A 682 -11.03 12.13 -18.12
N GLU A 683 -11.55 12.20 -16.90
CA GLU A 683 -10.74 12.07 -15.68
C GLU A 683 -10.57 10.62 -15.18
N GLU A 684 -11.28 9.64 -15.75
CA GLU A 684 -11.17 8.21 -15.41
C GLU A 684 -10.37 7.43 -16.46
N GLY A 685 -9.21 7.97 -16.85
CA GLY A 685 -8.37 7.39 -17.88
C GLY A 685 -7.82 5.99 -17.57
N GLY A 686 -7.79 5.14 -18.60
CA GLY A 686 -7.47 3.72 -18.55
C GLY A 686 -8.71 2.85 -18.44
N THR A 687 -8.52 1.58 -18.07
CA THR A 687 -9.63 0.73 -17.63
C THR A 687 -10.09 1.23 -16.26
N PRO A 688 -11.35 1.69 -16.10
CA PRO A 688 -11.79 2.23 -14.83
C PRO A 688 -11.96 1.15 -13.77
N ALA A 689 -12.11 1.57 -12.52
CA ALA A 689 -12.40 0.69 -11.38
C ALA A 689 -13.84 0.14 -11.45
N ILE A 690 -14.11 -0.80 -12.36
CA ILE A 690 -15.45 -1.29 -12.74
C ILE A 690 -16.15 -1.99 -11.57
N ILE A 691 -15.60 -3.12 -11.10
CA ILE A 691 -16.23 -3.93 -10.03
C ILE A 691 -16.21 -3.14 -8.74
N GLU A 692 -15.14 -2.37 -8.52
CA GLU A 692 -14.97 -1.53 -7.36
C GLU A 692 -16.04 -0.43 -7.31
N THR A 693 -16.38 0.20 -8.44
CA THR A 693 -17.46 1.21 -8.53
C THR A 693 -18.84 0.57 -8.33
N ILE A 694 -19.07 -0.62 -8.90
CA ILE A 694 -20.32 -1.37 -8.68
C ILE A 694 -20.50 -1.65 -7.19
N ARG A 695 -19.45 -2.12 -6.52
CA ARG A 695 -19.44 -2.33 -5.07
C ARG A 695 -19.72 -1.03 -4.30
N ALA A 696 -19.14 0.09 -4.72
CA ALA A 696 -19.39 1.40 -4.11
C ALA A 696 -20.88 1.75 -4.16
N GLY A 697 -21.54 1.58 -5.31
CA GLY A 697 -22.99 1.79 -5.42
C GLY A 697 -23.81 0.90 -4.49
N LEU A 698 -23.43 -0.37 -4.33
CA LEU A 698 -24.11 -1.30 -3.41
C LEU A 698 -24.00 -0.88 -1.95
N VAL A 699 -22.83 -0.39 -1.50
CA VAL A 699 -22.66 0.03 -0.10
C VAL A 699 -23.34 1.36 0.20
N PHE A 700 -23.41 2.28 -0.76
CA PHE A 700 -24.22 3.50 -0.62
C PHE A 700 -25.71 3.16 -0.54
N GLN A 701 -26.20 2.29 -1.42
CA GLN A 701 -27.58 1.80 -1.34
C GLN A 701 -27.89 1.12 -0.01
N LEU A 702 -26.95 0.35 0.54
CA LEU A 702 -27.09 -0.28 1.85
C LEU A 702 -27.18 0.78 2.96
N LYS A 703 -26.27 1.77 2.97
CA LYS A 703 -26.29 2.87 3.94
C LYS A 703 -27.60 3.63 3.89
N ASP A 704 -28.09 3.97 2.71
CA ASP A 704 -29.35 4.71 2.55
C ASP A 704 -30.55 3.95 3.08
N ARG A 705 -30.58 2.62 2.89
CA ARG A 705 -31.63 1.75 3.44
C ARG A 705 -31.59 1.65 4.96
N VAL A 706 -30.41 1.69 5.56
CA VAL A 706 -30.30 1.80 7.04
C VAL A 706 -30.76 3.18 7.48
N GLY A 707 -30.35 4.23 6.76
CA GLY A 707 -30.66 5.63 7.02
C GLY A 707 -29.71 6.26 8.04
N ALA A 708 -29.16 7.43 7.71
CA ALA A 708 -28.18 8.13 8.55
C ALA A 708 -28.73 8.45 9.96
N SER A 709 -30.00 8.85 10.08
CA SER A 709 -30.63 9.12 11.39
C SER A 709 -30.72 7.87 12.28
N ASN A 710 -30.89 6.67 11.70
CA ASN A 710 -30.87 5.44 12.48
C ASN A 710 -29.45 5.11 12.95
N ILE A 711 -28.45 5.31 12.08
CA ILE A 711 -27.03 5.13 12.42
C ILE A 711 -26.65 6.07 13.56
N GLU A 712 -26.93 7.36 13.42
CA GLU A 712 -26.68 8.38 14.41
C GLU A 712 -27.31 8.04 15.76
N ARG A 713 -28.61 7.66 15.77
CA ARG A 713 -29.32 7.30 17.00
C ARG A 713 -28.67 6.13 17.73
N LEU A 714 -28.27 5.09 17.00
CA LEU A 714 -27.68 3.88 17.58
C LEU A 714 -26.25 4.12 18.07
N GLU A 715 -25.41 4.77 17.27
CA GLU A 715 -24.02 5.06 17.63
C GLU A 715 -23.90 6.10 18.75
N SER A 716 -24.76 7.11 18.75
CA SER A 716 -24.82 8.10 19.83
C SER A 716 -25.20 7.46 21.17
N ASP A 717 -26.10 6.47 21.17
CA ASP A 717 -26.42 5.72 22.39
C ASP A 717 -25.20 4.94 22.91
N PHE A 718 -24.54 4.16 22.04
CA PHE A 718 -23.37 3.37 22.43
C PHE A 718 -22.23 4.24 22.96
N VAL A 719 -21.86 5.29 22.23
CA VAL A 719 -20.71 6.13 22.62
C VAL A 719 -21.00 6.91 23.92
N ARG A 720 -22.22 7.41 24.13
CA ARG A 720 -22.60 8.08 25.39
C ARG A 720 -22.53 7.13 26.57
N ARG A 721 -23.04 5.91 26.44
CA ARG A 721 -22.97 4.89 27.51
C ARG A 721 -21.53 4.47 27.79
N ALA A 722 -20.72 4.28 26.75
CA ALA A 722 -19.30 3.95 26.89
C ALA A 722 -18.51 5.05 27.61
N ILE A 723 -18.64 6.30 27.16
CA ILE A 723 -17.98 7.46 27.79
C ILE A 723 -18.47 7.63 29.23
N THR A 724 -19.77 7.52 29.49
CA THR A 724 -20.33 7.63 30.85
C THR A 724 -19.77 6.57 31.81
N ARG A 725 -19.54 5.35 31.32
CA ARG A 725 -18.93 4.27 32.10
C ARG A 725 -17.44 4.52 32.32
N TRP A 726 -16.69 4.74 31.26
CA TRP A 726 -15.24 4.86 31.31
C TRP A 726 -14.74 6.15 31.98
N ARG A 727 -15.50 7.26 31.93
CA ARG A 727 -15.20 8.49 32.70
C ARG A 727 -15.13 8.25 34.21
N LYS A 728 -15.75 7.18 34.73
CA LYS A 728 -15.71 6.84 36.17
C LYS A 728 -14.43 6.14 36.58
N SER A 729 -13.67 5.59 35.62
CA SER A 729 -12.40 4.93 35.91
C SER A 729 -11.26 5.95 35.90
N PRO A 730 -10.50 6.10 37.00
CA PRO A 730 -9.31 6.96 37.01
C PRO A 730 -8.19 6.41 36.11
N GLN A 731 -8.24 5.13 35.74
CA GLN A 731 -7.26 4.51 34.85
C GLN A 731 -7.52 4.82 33.37
N ILE A 732 -8.74 5.19 32.95
CA ILE A 732 -9.05 5.40 31.54
C ILE A 732 -9.03 6.89 31.22
N ARG A 733 -8.08 7.34 30.40
CA ARG A 733 -8.08 8.69 29.82
C ARG A 733 -8.62 8.65 28.41
N ILE A 734 -9.84 9.13 28.21
CA ILE A 734 -10.43 9.29 26.87
C ILE A 734 -9.96 10.61 26.25
N LEU A 735 -9.63 10.61 24.96
CA LEU A 735 -9.13 11.78 24.24
C LEU A 735 -10.25 12.62 23.58
N GLY A 736 -9.97 13.91 23.44
CA GLY A 736 -10.86 14.92 22.87
C GLY A 736 -11.93 15.42 23.83
N ASN A 737 -12.77 16.35 23.35
CA ASN A 737 -13.93 16.80 24.11
C ASN A 737 -14.98 15.68 24.19
N LEU A 738 -15.34 15.34 25.41
CA LEU A 738 -16.20 14.20 25.74
C LEU A 738 -17.67 14.62 25.91
N ASP A 739 -17.97 15.92 25.88
CA ASP A 739 -19.34 16.47 25.98
C ASP A 739 -19.85 17.01 24.62
N ALA A 740 -18.97 17.12 23.62
CA ALA A 740 -19.34 17.50 22.25
C ALA A 740 -19.90 16.31 21.45
N ASP A 741 -20.76 16.63 20.48
CA ASP A 741 -21.27 15.65 19.51
C ASP A 741 -20.12 14.97 18.76
N ARG A 742 -20.20 13.65 18.68
CA ARG A 742 -19.17 12.81 18.07
C ARG A 742 -19.74 11.53 17.46
N LEU A 743 -19.02 11.05 16.47
CA LEU A 743 -19.10 9.66 16.03
C LEU A 743 -18.73 8.72 17.16
N SER A 744 -19.11 7.45 17.03
CA SER A 744 -18.79 6.38 17.98
C SER A 744 -17.35 5.89 17.86
N ILE A 745 -16.41 6.83 17.73
CA ILE A 745 -14.96 6.63 17.67
C ILE A 745 -14.39 7.07 19.01
N VAL A 746 -13.72 6.14 19.70
CA VAL A 746 -13.16 6.41 21.03
C VAL A 746 -11.68 6.08 21.02
N SER A 747 -10.87 7.13 21.15
CA SER A 747 -9.44 7.04 21.40
C SER A 747 -9.18 7.21 22.91
N PHE A 748 -8.44 6.29 23.50
CA PHE A 748 -8.18 6.27 24.94
C PHE A 748 -6.78 5.76 25.27
N MET A 749 -6.33 6.10 26.47
CA MET A 749 -5.09 5.62 27.08
C MET A 749 -5.39 4.97 28.43
N ILE A 750 -4.59 3.98 28.81
CA ILE A 750 -4.71 3.28 30.08
C ILE A 750 -3.58 3.71 31.01
N ARG A 751 -3.95 4.28 32.16
CA ARG A 751 -3.05 4.63 33.25
C ARG A 751 -2.96 3.48 34.26
N TYR A 752 -1.81 3.35 34.88
CA TYR A 752 -1.55 2.49 36.02
C TYR A 752 -0.59 3.19 36.99
N SER A 753 -0.26 2.57 38.13
CA SER A 753 0.68 3.16 39.11
C SER A 753 2.03 3.52 38.50
N GLY A 754 2.41 2.81 37.45
CA GLY A 754 3.59 3.02 36.63
C GLY A 754 3.36 3.88 35.39
N GLY A 755 2.34 4.72 35.36
CA GLY A 755 2.08 5.74 34.33
C GLY A 755 1.20 5.24 33.19
N ILE A 756 1.61 5.27 31.92
CA ILE A 756 0.70 4.96 30.79
C ILE A 756 1.15 3.69 30.08
N LEU A 757 0.24 2.71 29.96
CA LEU A 757 0.50 1.52 29.16
C LEU A 757 0.64 1.88 27.69
N HIS A 758 1.69 1.35 27.05
CA HIS A 758 1.94 1.56 25.62
C HIS A 758 0.73 1.13 24.78
N HIS A 759 0.30 1.96 23.84
CA HIS A 759 -0.90 1.71 23.02
C HIS A 759 -0.83 0.38 22.24
N GLY A 760 0.37 0.02 21.75
CA GLY A 760 0.62 -1.27 21.10
C GLY A 760 0.43 -2.45 22.06
N PHE A 761 0.84 -2.32 23.32
CA PHE A 761 0.63 -3.36 24.33
C PHE A 761 -0.86 -3.55 24.62
N VAL A 762 -1.58 -2.46 24.86
CA VAL A 762 -3.02 -2.50 25.13
C VAL A 762 -3.78 -3.13 23.96
N SER A 763 -3.42 -2.79 22.72
CA SER A 763 -4.04 -3.37 21.52
C SER A 763 -3.74 -4.87 21.38
N THR A 764 -2.48 -5.28 21.59
CA THR A 764 -2.10 -6.70 21.58
C THR A 764 -2.80 -7.48 22.69
N LEU A 765 -2.92 -6.90 23.89
CA LEU A 765 -3.57 -7.56 25.02
C LEU A 765 -5.08 -7.74 24.79
N LEU A 766 -5.75 -6.73 24.21
CA LEU A 766 -7.15 -6.84 23.78
C LEU A 766 -7.36 -7.95 22.74
N ASN A 767 -6.42 -8.10 21.81
CA ASN A 767 -6.43 -9.21 20.85
C ASN A 767 -6.24 -10.57 21.55
N ASP A 768 -5.20 -10.71 22.35
CA ASP A 768 -4.79 -12.00 22.89
C ASP A 768 -5.74 -12.56 23.96
N LEU A 769 -6.27 -11.68 24.81
CA LEU A 769 -7.20 -12.08 25.87
C LEU A 769 -8.65 -12.16 25.39
N PHE A 770 -9.05 -11.33 24.42
CA PHE A 770 -10.46 -11.13 24.10
C PHE A 770 -10.81 -11.29 22.62
N GLY A 771 -9.81 -11.43 21.74
CA GLY A 771 -10.02 -11.45 20.29
C GLY A 771 -10.45 -10.11 19.70
N ILE A 772 -10.37 -9.03 20.48
CA ILE A 772 -10.82 -7.70 20.09
C ILE A 772 -9.77 -7.04 19.19
N GLN A 773 -10.16 -6.78 17.94
CA GLN A 773 -9.32 -6.10 16.96
C GLN A 773 -9.51 -4.59 17.12
N SER A 774 -8.53 -3.95 17.75
CA SER A 774 -8.44 -2.50 17.93
C SER A 774 -7.17 -1.97 17.25
N ARG A 775 -6.95 -0.66 17.28
CA ARG A 775 -5.77 -0.04 16.67
C ARG A 775 -4.97 0.79 17.68
N GLY A 776 -3.67 0.54 17.77
CA GLY A 776 -2.70 1.37 18.49
C GLY A 776 -1.98 2.34 17.55
N GLY A 777 -1.71 3.56 18.02
CA GLY A 777 -0.83 4.55 17.36
C GLY A 777 -1.48 5.92 17.11
N CYS A 778 -0.78 6.79 16.39
CA CYS A 778 -1.19 8.19 16.14
C CYS A 778 -2.23 8.36 14.99
N SER A 779 -2.80 7.26 14.49
CA SER A 779 -3.94 7.24 13.54
C SER A 779 -3.84 8.20 12.32
N CYS A 780 -2.63 8.45 11.81
CA CYS A 780 -2.38 9.35 10.68
C CYS A 780 -2.89 10.80 10.91
N ALA A 781 -2.85 11.28 12.15
CA ALA A 781 -3.24 12.64 12.55
C ALA A 781 -2.16 13.25 13.45
N GLY A 782 -0.93 13.31 12.94
CA GLY A 782 0.28 13.69 13.68
C GLY A 782 0.15 14.99 14.48
N PRO A 783 -0.18 16.13 13.83
CA PRO A 783 -0.33 17.42 14.53
C PRO A 783 -1.39 17.38 15.63
N TYR A 784 -2.54 16.75 15.36
CA TYR A 784 -3.60 16.62 16.37
C TYR A 784 -3.19 15.71 17.53
N GLY A 785 -2.43 14.65 17.24
CA GLY A 785 -1.85 13.79 18.25
C GLY A 785 -0.91 14.53 19.20
N HIS A 786 -0.10 15.46 18.68
CA HIS A 786 0.75 16.32 19.52
C HIS A 786 -0.09 17.20 20.44
N ALA A 787 -1.14 17.85 19.91
CA ALA A 787 -2.05 18.66 20.71
C ALA A 787 -2.77 17.85 21.81
N LEU A 788 -3.29 16.65 21.47
CA LEU A 788 -4.00 15.79 22.42
C LEU A 788 -3.11 15.22 23.52
N LEU A 789 -1.84 14.96 23.21
CA LEU A 789 -0.87 14.37 24.12
C LEU A 789 -0.02 15.43 24.85
N GLY A 790 -0.14 16.71 24.48
CA GLY A 790 0.63 17.80 25.08
C GLY A 790 2.11 17.78 24.66
N ILE A 791 2.42 17.28 23.47
CA ILE A 791 3.79 17.19 22.95
C ILE A 791 4.16 18.55 22.35
N GLY A 792 5.07 19.26 23.03
CA GLY A 792 5.63 20.52 22.55
C GLY A 792 6.60 20.34 21.39
N GLU A 793 7.05 21.45 20.80
CA GLU A 793 7.94 21.44 19.63
C GLU A 793 9.30 20.77 19.93
N ASP A 794 9.87 21.03 21.12
CA ASP A 794 11.13 20.41 21.55
C ASP A 794 11.02 18.90 21.69
N ASP A 795 9.95 18.41 22.31
CA ASP A 795 9.73 16.97 22.47
C ASP A 795 9.35 16.30 21.14
N SER A 796 8.65 17.03 20.26
CA SER A 796 8.40 16.59 18.89
C SER A 796 9.70 16.37 18.12
N ARG A 797 10.65 17.31 18.18
CA ARG A 797 11.98 17.16 17.56
C ARG A 797 12.71 15.92 18.07
N LYS A 798 12.78 15.73 19.39
CA LYS A 798 13.41 14.55 20.00
C LYS A 798 12.76 13.24 19.53
N LEU A 799 11.42 13.20 19.44
CA LEU A 799 10.69 12.05 18.94
C LEU A 799 11.00 11.79 17.46
N VAL A 800 11.06 12.83 16.63
CA VAL A 800 11.43 12.72 15.22
C VAL A 800 12.84 12.17 15.07
N ASP A 801 13.82 12.68 15.80
CA ASP A 801 15.21 12.20 15.77
C ASP A 801 15.29 10.73 16.16
N ALA A 802 14.62 10.33 17.25
CA ALA A 802 14.65 8.96 17.73
C ALA A 802 13.93 7.98 16.77
N ILE A 803 12.77 8.37 16.23
CA ILE A 803 12.05 7.56 15.24
C ILE A 803 12.87 7.43 13.94
N SER A 804 13.57 8.50 13.53
CA SER A 804 14.42 8.51 12.34
C SER A 804 15.68 7.66 12.52
N ALA A 805 16.18 7.55 13.75
CA ALA A 805 17.22 6.59 14.14
C ALA A 805 16.71 5.13 14.24
N GLY A 806 15.42 4.89 13.95
CA GLY A 806 14.82 3.56 13.88
C GLY A 806 14.04 3.13 15.12
N TYR A 807 13.96 3.94 16.18
CA TYR A 807 13.24 3.61 17.42
C TYR A 807 11.72 3.84 17.30
N LYS A 808 11.04 3.11 16.41
CA LYS A 808 9.61 3.33 16.13
C LYS A 808 8.71 3.10 17.34
N GLY A 809 9.14 2.32 18.33
CA GLY A 809 8.37 2.11 19.55
C GLY A 809 8.23 3.34 20.45
N LEU A 810 8.97 4.43 20.18
CA LEU A 810 8.75 5.73 20.83
C LEU A 810 7.60 6.51 20.20
N SER A 811 7.00 6.00 19.11
CA SER A 811 5.90 6.68 18.44
C SER A 811 4.74 6.91 19.42
N PRO A 812 4.35 8.18 19.65
CA PRO A 812 3.25 8.49 20.54
C PRO A 812 1.94 7.94 19.98
N GLY A 813 0.98 7.66 20.85
CA GLY A 813 -0.30 7.14 20.40
C GLY A 813 -1.25 6.75 21.52
N TRP A 814 -2.40 6.25 21.09
CA TRP A 814 -3.52 5.81 21.91
C TRP A 814 -4.07 4.49 21.33
N VAL A 815 -4.96 3.85 22.07
CA VAL A 815 -5.81 2.81 21.49
C VAL A 815 -7.09 3.44 20.98
N ARG A 816 -7.49 3.09 19.76
CA ARG A 816 -8.76 3.48 19.17
C ARG A 816 -9.64 2.25 18.98
N LEU A 817 -10.88 2.36 19.44
CA LEU A 817 -11.97 1.47 19.06
C LEU A 817 -13.16 2.27 18.53
N ASN A 818 -14.10 1.57 17.90
CA ASN A 818 -15.39 2.16 17.56
C ASN A 818 -16.57 1.20 17.82
N PHE A 819 -17.74 1.73 18.18
CA PHE A 819 -18.97 0.96 18.32
C PHE A 819 -19.87 1.24 17.12
N ASN A 820 -19.85 0.34 16.14
CA ASN A 820 -20.67 0.50 14.93
C ASN A 820 -22.16 0.25 15.21
N TYR A 821 -23.04 0.90 14.43
CA TYR A 821 -24.49 0.85 14.60
C TYR A 821 -25.14 -0.54 14.52
N PHE A 822 -24.46 -1.55 13.99
CA PHE A 822 -25.02 -2.89 13.79
C PHE A 822 -24.52 -3.93 14.81
N ILE A 823 -23.65 -3.59 15.76
CA ILE A 823 -23.30 -4.53 16.84
C ILE A 823 -24.51 -4.86 17.72
N SER A 824 -24.48 -6.02 18.37
CA SER A 824 -25.48 -6.36 19.39
C SER A 824 -25.11 -5.72 20.72
N GLU A 825 -26.11 -5.56 21.60
CA GLU A 825 -25.89 -5.14 22.99
C GLU A 825 -24.90 -6.05 23.73
N THR A 826 -24.89 -7.34 23.39
CA THR A 826 -23.94 -8.34 23.91
C THR A 826 -22.50 -8.02 23.53
N VAL A 827 -22.24 -7.70 22.26
CA VAL A 827 -20.90 -7.30 21.80
C VAL A 827 -20.51 -5.94 22.38
N PHE A 828 -21.44 -4.99 22.44
CA PHE A 828 -21.21 -3.68 23.06
C PHE A 828 -20.73 -3.82 24.51
N ARG A 829 -21.45 -4.58 25.35
CA ARG A 829 -21.05 -4.83 26.75
C ARG A 829 -19.71 -5.54 26.86
N TYR A 830 -19.46 -6.53 26.00
CA TYR A 830 -18.19 -7.23 25.96
C TYR A 830 -17.00 -6.28 25.70
N LEU A 831 -17.15 -5.33 24.78
CA LEU A 831 -16.12 -4.30 24.53
C LEU A 831 -15.90 -3.41 25.76
N LEU A 832 -16.96 -3.02 26.46
CA LEU A 832 -16.84 -2.24 27.72
C LEU A 832 -16.11 -3.02 28.80
N ASP A 833 -16.53 -4.26 29.05
CA ASP A 833 -15.98 -5.11 30.10
C ASP A 833 -14.52 -5.48 29.83
N ALA A 834 -14.15 -5.70 28.56
CA ALA A 834 -12.75 -5.96 28.17
C ALA A 834 -11.85 -4.74 28.38
N VAL A 835 -12.31 -3.53 28.04
CA VAL A 835 -11.53 -2.31 28.30
C VAL A 835 -11.42 -2.04 29.79
N ASP A 836 -12.49 -2.23 30.57
CA ASP A 836 -12.44 -2.13 32.04
C ASP A 836 -11.47 -3.16 32.64
N PHE A 837 -11.46 -4.39 32.12
CA PHE A 837 -10.50 -5.41 32.54
C PHE A 837 -9.06 -4.95 32.30
N VAL A 838 -8.74 -4.48 31.09
CA VAL A 838 -7.39 -4.01 30.76
C VAL A 838 -7.01 -2.78 31.59
N ALA A 839 -7.96 -1.88 31.87
CA ALA A 839 -7.75 -0.74 32.75
C ALA A 839 -7.37 -1.14 34.18
N ASN A 840 -8.02 -2.18 34.72
CA ASN A 840 -7.80 -2.62 36.10
C ASN A 840 -6.63 -3.60 36.25
N HIS A 841 -6.41 -4.47 35.27
CA HIS A 841 -5.50 -5.62 35.38
C HIS A 841 -4.44 -5.70 34.28
N GLY A 842 -4.51 -4.86 33.24
CA GLY A 842 -3.65 -4.99 32.06
C GLY A 842 -2.16 -4.92 32.36
N HIS A 843 -1.75 -4.08 33.32
CA HIS A 843 -0.36 -3.96 33.74
C HIS A 843 0.22 -5.28 34.32
N ALA A 844 -0.61 -6.12 34.94
CA ALA A 844 -0.16 -7.40 35.50
C ALA A 844 0.29 -8.40 34.42
N PHE A 845 -0.11 -8.19 33.16
CA PHE A 845 0.27 -9.03 32.04
C PHE A 845 1.58 -8.61 31.36
N LEU A 846 2.17 -7.44 31.69
CA LEU A 846 3.42 -6.97 31.08
C LEU A 846 4.54 -8.05 31.06
N PRO A 847 4.78 -8.83 32.13
CA PRO A 847 5.82 -9.87 32.11
C PRO A 847 5.61 -10.97 31.06
N HIS A 848 4.38 -11.17 30.58
CA HIS A 848 4.07 -12.18 29.56
C HIS A 848 4.49 -11.76 28.15
N TYR A 849 4.88 -10.50 27.95
CA TYR A 849 5.18 -9.94 26.64
C TYR A 849 6.64 -9.50 26.51
N ARG A 850 7.05 -9.33 25.25
CA ARG A 850 8.29 -8.66 24.84
C ARG A 850 7.93 -7.46 23.99
N PHE A 851 8.66 -6.38 24.20
CA PHE A 851 8.57 -5.17 23.40
C PHE A 851 9.81 -5.07 22.52
N ASP A 852 9.60 -4.84 21.23
CA ASP A 852 10.67 -4.50 20.29
C ASP A 852 10.67 -2.99 20.06
N MET A 853 11.72 -2.33 20.54
CA MET A 853 11.88 -0.88 20.47
C MET A 853 12.00 -0.36 19.02
N MET A 854 12.53 -1.18 18.10
CA MET A 854 12.79 -0.78 16.72
C MET A 854 11.51 -0.85 15.87
N SER A 855 10.70 -1.88 16.06
CA SER A 855 9.41 -1.99 15.36
C SER A 855 8.24 -1.33 16.10
N GLY A 856 8.34 -1.18 17.42
CA GLY A 856 7.24 -0.78 18.30
C GLY A 856 6.23 -1.90 18.59
N HIS A 857 6.52 -3.13 18.18
CA HIS A 857 5.61 -4.26 18.34
C HIS A 857 5.71 -4.91 19.72
N TRP A 858 4.56 -5.36 20.21
CA TRP A 858 4.43 -6.17 21.41
C TRP A 858 4.04 -7.59 21.01
N THR A 859 4.83 -8.56 21.45
CA THR A 859 4.60 -9.99 21.16
C THR A 859 4.54 -10.79 22.45
N HIS A 860 3.59 -11.70 22.55
CA HIS A 860 3.53 -12.59 23.70
C HIS A 860 4.74 -13.55 23.66
N ARG A 861 5.34 -13.85 24.82
CA ARG A 861 6.54 -14.70 24.92
C ARG A 861 6.36 -16.13 24.40
N ARG A 862 5.11 -16.58 24.28
CA ARG A 862 4.70 -17.90 23.75
C ARG A 862 4.07 -17.85 22.36
N SER A 863 4.12 -16.70 21.68
CA SER A 863 3.50 -16.54 20.37
C SER A 863 4.25 -17.36 19.31
N GLU A 864 3.52 -18.16 18.53
CA GLU A 864 4.01 -18.78 17.30
C GLU A 864 3.37 -18.07 16.10
N ASN A 865 4.15 -17.79 15.05
CA ASN A 865 3.65 -17.04 13.90
C ASN A 865 3.02 -18.00 12.86
N ASN A 866 1.69 -18.07 12.83
CA ASN A 866 0.90 -18.98 11.97
C ASN A 866 0.14 -18.24 10.85
N ASP A 867 0.70 -17.15 10.34
CA ASP A 867 0.07 -16.33 9.31
C ASP A 867 -0.07 -17.07 7.98
N VAL A 868 -1.21 -16.85 7.32
CA VAL A 868 -1.42 -17.31 5.93
C VAL A 868 -0.50 -16.50 5.02
N ARG A 869 0.32 -17.19 4.22
CA ARG A 869 1.22 -16.56 3.27
C ARG A 869 0.62 -16.50 1.87
N LEU A 870 0.94 -15.45 1.11
CA LEU A 870 0.42 -15.21 -0.23
C LEU A 870 1.01 -16.16 -1.28
N ASP A 871 2.27 -16.59 -1.09
CA ASP A 871 2.97 -17.57 -1.92
C ASP A 871 2.35 -18.99 -1.81
N ALA A 872 1.61 -19.25 -0.73
CA ALA A 872 0.80 -20.43 -0.57
C ALA A 872 -0.54 -20.26 -1.28
N LEU A 873 -0.55 -20.23 -2.62
CA LEU A 873 -1.77 -20.44 -3.41
C LEU A 873 -2.13 -21.92 -3.25
N PRO A 874 -3.02 -22.31 -2.33
CA PRO A 874 -3.01 -23.69 -1.88
C PRO A 874 -3.55 -24.54 -3.02
N HIS A 875 -2.77 -25.49 -3.53
CA HIS A 875 -3.28 -26.57 -4.39
C HIS A 875 -4.55 -27.23 -3.78
N ALA A 876 -4.70 -27.14 -2.45
CA ALA A 876 -5.90 -27.50 -1.70
C ALA A 876 -7.18 -26.74 -2.14
N TYR A 877 -7.13 -25.47 -2.57
CA TYR A 877 -8.33 -24.77 -3.09
C TYR A 877 -8.74 -25.22 -4.49
N VAL A 878 -7.83 -25.83 -5.26
CA VAL A 878 -8.11 -26.37 -6.60
C VAL A 878 -8.74 -27.78 -6.52
N ARG A 879 -8.47 -28.53 -5.43
CA ARG A 879 -8.94 -29.91 -5.24
C ARG A 879 -9.97 -30.11 -4.11
N SER A 880 -10.13 -29.16 -3.21
CA SER A 880 -11.15 -29.26 -2.16
C SER A 880 -12.52 -28.96 -2.72
N LYS A 881 -13.52 -29.77 -2.33
CA LYS A 881 -14.92 -29.37 -2.46
C LYS A 881 -15.07 -27.99 -1.81
N PRO A 882 -15.85 -27.07 -2.38
CA PRO A 882 -16.11 -25.78 -1.73
C PRO A 882 -16.50 -26.07 -0.29
N LYS A 883 -15.74 -25.50 0.66
CA LYS A 883 -16.13 -25.58 2.07
C LYS A 883 -17.59 -25.11 2.13
N PRO A 884 -18.46 -25.80 2.88
CA PRO A 884 -19.84 -25.35 3.04
C PRO A 884 -19.83 -23.88 3.43
N LYS A 885 -20.82 -23.10 2.94
CA LYS A 885 -21.02 -21.71 3.36
C LYS A 885 -20.80 -21.68 4.87
N GLN A 886 -19.84 -20.88 5.32
CA GLN A 886 -19.57 -20.74 6.74
C GLN A 886 -20.89 -20.30 7.37
N ASP A 887 -21.50 -21.15 8.20
CA ASP A 887 -22.80 -20.86 8.80
C ASP A 887 -22.71 -19.52 9.51
N CYS A 888 -23.80 -18.75 9.50
CA CYS A 888 -23.90 -17.47 10.19
C CYS A 888 -23.53 -17.66 11.66
N PHE A 889 -22.30 -17.32 12.04
CA PHE A 889 -21.86 -17.40 13.42
C PHE A 889 -22.32 -16.15 14.16
N VAL A 890 -23.17 -16.34 15.16
CA VAL A 890 -23.60 -15.25 16.03
C VAL A 890 -22.90 -15.40 17.37
N MET A 891 -22.11 -14.40 17.75
CA MET A 891 -21.45 -14.34 19.05
C MET A 891 -22.49 -14.42 20.17
N SER A 892 -22.50 -15.52 20.93
CA SER A 892 -23.47 -15.73 22.01
C SER A 892 -23.01 -15.05 23.31
N SER A 893 -23.98 -14.69 24.15
CA SER A 893 -23.67 -14.07 25.46
C SER A 893 -22.83 -14.97 26.35
N GLY A 894 -23.06 -16.29 26.32
CA GLY A 894 -22.30 -17.25 27.12
C GLY A 894 -20.84 -17.36 26.68
N LEU A 895 -20.59 -17.33 25.36
CA LEU A 895 -19.23 -17.39 24.81
C LEU A 895 -18.41 -16.16 25.23
N LEU A 896 -18.95 -14.96 25.04
CA LEU A 896 -18.27 -13.71 25.38
C LEU A 896 -18.06 -13.55 26.89
N ALA A 897 -19.07 -13.88 27.70
CA ALA A 897 -18.92 -13.89 29.15
C ALA A 897 -17.84 -14.89 29.62
N GLY A 898 -17.75 -16.04 28.96
CA GLY A 898 -16.69 -17.03 29.20
C GLY A 898 -15.28 -16.48 28.97
N HIS A 899 -15.08 -15.65 27.94
CA HIS A 899 -13.78 -15.00 27.70
C HIS A 899 -13.41 -14.00 28.81
N ILE A 900 -14.37 -13.22 29.32
CA ILE A 900 -14.16 -12.33 30.47
C ILE A 900 -13.79 -13.14 31.73
N ALA A 901 -14.56 -14.20 32.03
CA ALA A 901 -14.30 -15.05 33.19
C ALA A 901 -12.93 -15.75 33.11
N ALA A 902 -12.55 -16.25 31.93
CA ALA A 902 -11.24 -16.85 31.69
C ALA A 902 -10.11 -15.83 31.89
N ALA A 903 -10.28 -14.58 31.43
CA ALA A 903 -9.29 -13.53 31.65
C ALA A 903 -9.08 -13.23 33.15
N HIS A 904 -10.15 -13.21 33.96
CA HIS A 904 -10.04 -13.05 35.41
C HIS A 904 -9.28 -14.19 36.10
N GLN A 905 -9.43 -15.43 35.61
CA GLN A 905 -8.66 -16.57 36.13
C GLN A 905 -7.17 -16.52 35.75
N LEU A 906 -6.84 -15.79 34.69
CA LEU A 906 -5.47 -15.60 34.21
C LEU A 906 -4.75 -14.42 34.85
N VAL A 907 -5.44 -13.58 35.64
CA VAL A 907 -4.81 -12.47 36.36
C VAL A 907 -3.74 -13.06 37.30
N PRO A 908 -2.46 -12.73 37.10
CA PRO A 908 -1.41 -13.25 37.96
C PRO A 908 -1.67 -12.86 39.42
N ALA A 909 -1.41 -13.78 40.35
CA ALA A 909 -1.50 -13.47 41.78
C ALA A 909 -0.57 -12.28 42.10
N ALA A 910 -1.04 -11.33 42.91
CA ALA A 910 -0.20 -10.24 43.39
C ALA A 910 1.08 -10.84 44.00
N PRO A 911 2.28 -10.30 43.70
CA PRO A 911 3.52 -10.87 44.22
C PRO A 911 3.46 -10.89 45.75
N SER A 912 3.38 -12.09 46.33
CA SER A 912 3.48 -12.30 47.76
C SER A 912 4.91 -11.98 48.18
N THR A 913 5.08 -10.87 48.88
CA THR A 913 6.26 -10.43 49.65
C THR A 913 7.59 -11.17 49.44
N THR A 914 8.61 -10.38 49.02
CA THR A 914 10.05 -10.63 49.18
C THR A 914 10.62 -11.86 48.48
N SER A 915 10.51 -11.91 47.15
CA SER A 915 11.66 -12.28 46.32
C SER A 915 12.11 -11.01 45.60
N SER A 916 13.38 -10.65 45.72
CA SER A 916 13.96 -9.47 45.07
C SER A 916 13.78 -9.57 43.55
N LEU A 917 12.71 -8.96 43.03
CA LEU A 917 12.68 -8.50 41.65
C LEU A 917 13.79 -7.46 41.56
N THR A 918 14.91 -7.82 40.94
CA THR A 918 15.96 -6.86 40.63
C THR A 918 15.37 -5.80 39.70
N SER A 919 15.90 -4.59 39.74
CA SER A 919 15.43 -3.44 38.94
C SER A 919 15.40 -3.66 37.42
N HIS A 920 15.81 -4.85 36.94
CA HIS A 920 15.84 -5.24 35.53
C HIS A 920 14.52 -5.89 35.05
N ASP A 921 13.64 -6.33 35.96
CA ASP A 921 12.44 -7.11 35.60
C ASP A 921 11.12 -6.31 35.56
N LEU A 922 11.15 -5.01 35.87
CA LEU A 922 9.97 -4.13 35.87
C LEU A 922 10.22 -2.87 35.02
N ILE A 923 10.12 -3.01 33.69
CA ILE A 923 10.05 -1.85 32.80
C ILE A 923 8.68 -1.19 33.00
N THR A 924 8.68 -0.18 33.85
CA THR A 924 7.52 0.63 34.20
C THR A 924 7.57 1.90 33.35
N ILE A 925 6.99 1.89 32.15
CA ILE A 925 6.96 3.06 31.26
C ILE A 925 5.91 4.03 31.81
N THR A 926 6.36 5.06 32.54
CA THR A 926 5.51 6.20 32.95
C THR A 926 5.66 7.34 31.94
N PHE A 927 4.54 7.89 31.45
CA PHE A 927 4.58 9.08 30.58
C PHE A 927 4.90 10.37 31.33
N ASP A 928 4.76 10.38 32.66
CA ASP A 928 5.07 11.55 33.50
C ASP A 928 6.59 11.65 33.81
N ASN A 929 7.37 10.63 33.47
CA ASN A 929 8.84 10.61 33.49
C ASN A 929 9.40 10.11 32.15
N VAL A 930 9.06 10.78 31.04
CA VAL A 930 9.90 10.68 29.83
C VAL A 930 11.20 11.44 30.11
N ASP A 931 12.05 10.85 30.96
CA ASP A 931 13.48 11.04 30.83
C ASP A 931 13.91 10.11 29.67
N PRO A 932 14.43 10.63 28.54
CA PRO A 932 14.96 9.81 27.45
C PRO A 932 16.06 8.82 27.90
N PHE A 933 16.49 8.85 29.17
CA PHE A 933 17.72 8.25 29.66
C PHE A 933 17.62 7.12 30.70
N LEU A 934 16.44 6.55 30.99
CA LEU A 934 16.33 5.48 32.00
C LEU A 934 15.68 4.17 31.50
N VAL A 935 16.49 3.35 30.81
CA VAL A 935 16.35 1.89 30.81
C VAL A 935 17.70 1.28 31.23
N PRO A 936 17.82 0.64 32.40
CA PRO A 936 19.04 -0.06 32.79
C PRO A 936 19.09 -1.44 32.13
N GLY A 937 20.22 -1.76 31.49
CA GLY A 937 20.60 -3.16 31.23
C GLY A 937 21.16 -3.47 29.84
N ASP A 938 20.95 -2.63 28.84
CA ASP A 938 21.54 -2.85 27.51
C ASP A 938 22.78 -1.98 27.30
N THR A 939 23.93 -2.63 27.16
CA THR A 939 25.23 -1.97 26.91
C THR A 939 25.26 -1.17 25.61
N HIS A 940 24.26 -1.32 24.74
CA HIS A 940 24.05 -0.49 23.54
C HIS A 940 23.48 0.91 23.82
N CYS A 941 23.04 1.22 25.04
CA CYS A 941 22.47 2.52 25.40
C CYS A 941 23.52 3.57 25.84
N ALA A 942 24.81 3.22 25.86
CA ALA A 942 25.86 4.17 26.25
C ALA A 942 26.07 5.31 25.24
N ALA A 943 25.76 5.10 23.95
CA ALA A 943 25.93 6.11 22.91
C ALA A 943 24.81 7.17 22.89
N ALA A 944 23.65 6.89 23.49
CA ALA A 944 22.58 7.88 23.64
C ALA A 944 22.95 8.94 24.70
N ARG A 945 23.75 8.59 25.72
CA ARG A 945 24.08 9.45 26.89
C ARG A 945 24.98 10.65 26.58
N SER A 946 25.44 10.84 25.34
CA SER A 946 26.34 11.95 24.96
C SER A 946 25.83 12.83 23.81
N LEU A 947 24.53 12.75 23.50
CA LEU A 947 23.77 13.74 22.72
C LEU A 947 22.80 14.43 23.65
#